data_AF-A0A520K1C2-F1
#
_entry.id   AF-A0A520K1C2-F1
#
_cell.length_a   1.000
_cell.length_b   1.000
_cell.length_c   1.000
_cell.angle_alpha   90.00
_cell.angle_beta   90.00
_cell.angle_gamma   90.00
#
_symmetry.space_group_name_H-M   'P 1'
#
loop_
_entity.id
_entity.type
_entity.pdbx_description
1 polymer ?
#
loop_
_entity_poly.entity_id
_entity_poly.type
_entity_poly.pdbx_seq_one_letter_code
_entity_poly.pdbx_strand_id
1 'polypeptide(L)'
;MRKCTILTMLLCIVMIGSAVPVLAATTEVNVTKYASDEIMVLNETTVAYRWMETNLAVQGDGAAEYFHQGPVFEGDPWDPAETLNIKSKGIVKGTDVRDLCDLVGGMSPGDEIGIIASDGFSKRFGYENVYDPKSLQGPMVLCWYNEGTYVPDYDVGMQLVFFADDYTFGNWDMHECMAPEYRYNYSGVSPSSNGLSVRDVSDIAIYSNETAETAWSLELSGAIDETMSKAAFEKGVACHDDFSYTDSEGMTWTGVPLWYLLARVDDTDAHGSGSFNDALAGEGYDVIITACDGYSKTFSSVDLARNDSYIVACYLNGSDLPELTDSGKPLAPLKLVGSGLSSGQMIGNIAEIVLDVGAAPAKADLTLIGNGTKTYSLDEVRAMPSYAAGGGFKKSTGVVVGPFNYTGVNITHLADIVGGIAPSNSMKITASDGYSMTYTYEQAMGDIATYEGTNGPMTMVIAYAEDGNPILSDGGGPLRIAFVGSDSPITDGHFWCKYINKIEILGGVSDWNLTLTGAIRDISDRSTIESCVGCHRTSWTDGSSQEWSGIPLWLLVGVVDDSMNETAKHYFNDTVADTGYNVTVAAGDGYCKTFNSTIVTRNDELILANELNGTALPQECSPLKLVGPNLTKSEMVSGVAEMRIPELMVRGDANHDGELTTADAVLAMRMAVGSVKTDLVADMNRDGEVTPVDVLMILQTVYLQSS
;
A
#
# COMPACT_ATOMS: atom_id res chain seq x y z
N MET A 1 16.03 53.25 -18.57
CA MET A 1 17.02 54.24 -18.08
C MET A 1 16.54 54.76 -16.74
N ARG A 2 17.22 54.72 -15.58
CA ARG A 2 18.53 54.23 -15.06
C ARG A 2 18.27 53.84 -13.57
N LYS A 3 19.07 53.08 -12.82
CA LYS A 3 20.43 52.49 -12.98
C LYS A 3 20.53 51.24 -12.09
N CYS A 4 21.61 50.47 -12.19
CA CYS A 4 22.07 49.52 -11.16
C CYS A 4 23.27 50.11 -10.39
N THR A 5 23.22 50.07 -9.04
CA THR A 5 24.33 50.07 -8.04
C THR A 5 23.65 49.75 -6.68
N ILE A 6 23.92 48.70 -5.88
CA ILE A 6 25.13 48.04 -5.35
C ILE A 6 25.74 48.71 -4.09
N LEU A 7 25.70 47.94 -2.98
CA LEU A 7 26.62 47.82 -1.82
C LEU A 7 26.27 48.36 -0.40
N THR A 8 26.26 47.40 0.53
CA THR A 8 26.65 47.44 1.97
C THR A 8 25.87 48.31 2.97
N MET A 9 25.16 47.66 3.90
CA MET A 9 25.67 47.52 5.29
C MET A 9 25.00 46.36 6.07
N LEU A 10 25.84 45.53 6.71
CA LEU A 10 25.62 44.73 7.94
C LEU A 10 24.24 44.05 8.17
N LEU A 11 24.20 42.71 8.03
CA LEU A 11 23.23 41.85 8.72
C LEU A 11 23.98 40.89 9.64
N CYS A 12 23.55 40.80 10.90
CA CYS A 12 24.08 39.87 11.89
C CYS A 12 23.08 38.73 12.13
N ILE A 13 23.59 37.51 12.38
CA ILE A 13 22.85 36.28 12.78
C ILE A 13 21.88 35.79 11.65
N VAL A 14 21.65 34.50 11.35
CA VAL A 14 21.91 33.19 11.97
C VAL A 14 22.34 32.19 10.87
N MET A 15 23.12 31.13 11.19
CA MET A 15 23.23 29.97 10.30
C MET A 15 21.98 29.09 10.43
N ILE A 16 21.33 28.76 9.31
CA ILE A 16 20.25 27.77 9.25
C ILE A 16 20.75 26.65 8.33
N GLY A 17 20.94 25.45 8.90
CA GLY A 17 21.12 24.23 8.14
C GLY A 17 19.76 23.63 7.78
N SER A 18 19.64 23.05 6.59
CA SER A 18 18.42 22.36 6.17
C SER A 18 18.38 20.97 6.79
N ALA A 19 17.49 20.76 7.75
CA ALA A 19 17.22 19.43 8.30
C ALA A 19 16.28 18.64 7.37
N VAL A 20 16.49 17.33 7.30
CA VAL A 20 15.46 16.37 6.84
C VAL A 20 14.24 16.53 7.76
N PRO A 21 13.00 16.50 7.27
CA PRO A 21 11.83 16.48 8.14
C PRO A 21 11.81 15.16 8.92
N VAL A 22 12.30 15.22 10.15
CA VAL A 22 11.85 14.33 11.23
C VAL A 22 10.32 14.39 11.23
N LEU A 23 9.65 13.24 11.12
CA LEU A 23 8.21 13.17 11.41
C LEU A 23 8.03 13.73 12.83
N ALA A 24 7.31 14.85 12.93
CA ALA A 24 7.24 15.57 14.18
C ALA A 24 6.50 14.73 15.22
N ALA A 25 7.15 14.49 16.35
CA ALA A 25 6.59 13.86 17.53
C ALA A 25 5.16 14.35 17.79
N THR A 26 4.19 13.43 17.87
CA THR A 26 2.77 13.79 17.82
C THR A 26 2.38 14.76 18.94
N THR A 27 1.61 15.80 18.60
CA THR A 27 1.12 16.81 19.57
C THR A 27 -0.40 16.85 19.69
N GLU A 28 -1.10 16.10 18.84
CA GLU A 28 -2.55 15.93 18.84
C GLU A 28 -2.90 14.51 18.42
N VAL A 29 -4.07 14.04 18.85
CA VAL A 29 -4.59 12.71 18.57
C VAL A 29 -5.98 12.83 17.98
N ASN A 30 -6.23 12.10 16.90
CA ASN A 30 -7.57 11.92 16.36
C ASN A 30 -8.26 10.76 17.10
N VAL A 31 -9.50 10.96 17.53
CA VAL A 31 -10.29 9.94 18.22
C VAL A 31 -11.53 9.71 17.37
N THR A 32 -11.73 8.46 16.92
CA THR A 32 -12.79 8.08 16.00
C THR A 32 -13.57 6.89 16.56
N LYS A 33 -14.89 6.88 16.42
CA LYS A 33 -15.74 5.73 16.71
C LYS A 33 -16.38 5.22 15.42
N TYR A 34 -16.13 3.95 15.11
CA TYR A 34 -16.67 3.24 13.96
C TYR A 34 -17.84 2.35 14.36
N ALA A 35 -18.77 2.13 13.43
CA ALA A 35 -19.83 1.14 13.54
C ALA A 35 -19.28 -0.29 13.36
N SER A 36 -20.18 -1.27 13.45
CA SER A 36 -19.88 -2.71 13.34
C SER A 36 -19.33 -3.17 11.98
N ASP A 37 -19.28 -2.30 10.98
CA ASP A 37 -18.64 -2.54 9.68
C ASP A 37 -17.17 -2.10 9.64
N GLU A 38 -16.66 -1.52 10.73
CA GLU A 38 -15.34 -0.87 10.86
C GLU A 38 -15.04 0.24 9.83
N ILE A 39 -16.08 0.74 9.13
CA ILE A 39 -15.95 1.71 8.03
C ILE A 39 -16.75 2.97 8.32
N MET A 40 -18.00 2.84 8.78
CA MET A 40 -18.89 3.97 9.04
C MET A 40 -18.46 4.69 10.32
N VAL A 41 -18.02 5.94 10.19
CA VAL A 41 -17.71 6.81 11.34
C VAL A 41 -19.02 7.26 12.00
N LEU A 42 -19.23 6.85 13.25
CA LEU A 42 -20.35 7.26 14.09
C LEU A 42 -20.08 8.61 14.76
N ASN A 43 -18.83 8.89 15.13
CA ASN A 43 -18.41 10.14 15.75
C ASN A 43 -16.87 10.29 15.67
N GLU A 44 -16.36 11.52 15.59
CA GLU A 44 -14.92 11.80 15.48
C GLU A 44 -14.57 13.15 16.13
N THR A 45 -13.37 13.25 16.73
CA THR A 45 -12.81 14.52 17.19
C THR A 45 -11.28 14.47 17.29
N THR A 46 -10.61 15.60 17.05
CA THR A 46 -9.15 15.71 17.17
C THR A 46 -8.79 16.64 18.34
N VAL A 47 -7.90 16.19 19.24
CA VAL A 47 -7.52 16.94 20.45
C VAL A 47 -6.01 17.07 20.61
N ALA A 48 -5.52 18.31 20.77
CA ALA A 48 -4.13 18.62 21.07
C ALA A 48 -3.80 18.41 22.55
N TYR A 49 -2.57 17.99 22.87
CA TYR A 49 -2.16 17.67 24.26
C TYR A 49 -2.37 18.84 25.24
N ARG A 50 -2.20 20.09 24.80
CA ARG A 50 -2.45 21.28 25.62
C ARG A 50 -3.92 21.44 25.99
N TRP A 51 -4.81 21.03 25.09
CA TRP A 51 -6.24 20.96 25.38
C TRP A 51 -6.52 19.82 26.36
N MET A 52 -5.92 18.65 26.17
CA MET A 52 -6.04 17.51 27.08
C MET A 52 -5.58 17.86 28.51
N GLU A 53 -4.38 18.42 28.68
CA GLU A 53 -3.82 18.86 29.98
C GLU A 53 -4.70 19.93 30.67
N THR A 54 -5.44 20.73 29.90
CA THR A 54 -6.28 21.82 30.44
C THR A 54 -7.70 21.37 30.79
N ASN A 55 -8.27 20.40 30.05
CA ASN A 55 -9.71 20.09 30.10
C ASN A 55 -10.03 18.68 30.62
N LEU A 56 -9.06 17.75 30.60
CA LEU A 56 -9.22 16.37 31.08
C LEU A 56 -8.37 16.11 32.33
N ALA A 57 -8.58 14.97 32.99
CA ALA A 57 -7.79 14.61 34.15
C ALA A 57 -6.34 14.29 33.73
N VAL A 58 -5.37 14.94 34.39
CA VAL A 58 -3.95 14.61 34.21
C VAL A 58 -3.62 13.40 35.06
N GLN A 59 -3.27 12.30 34.39
CA GLN A 59 -2.76 11.10 35.02
C GLN A 59 -1.25 11.24 35.28
N GLY A 60 -0.79 10.71 36.42
CA GLY A 60 0.62 10.73 36.83
C GLY A 60 0.97 11.95 37.69
N ASP A 61 1.79 11.73 38.72
CA ASP A 61 2.21 12.77 39.66
C ASP A 61 3.45 13.55 39.21
N GLY A 62 4.11 13.10 38.14
CA GLY A 62 5.40 13.66 37.69
C GLY A 62 6.56 13.36 38.64
N ALA A 63 6.47 12.30 39.46
CA ALA A 63 7.53 11.84 40.35
C ALA A 63 7.75 10.32 40.32
N ALA A 64 6.72 9.51 40.09
CA ALA A 64 6.84 8.07 39.88
C ALA A 64 7.39 7.75 38.48
N GLU A 65 8.33 6.80 38.40
CA GLU A 65 8.86 6.25 37.14
C GLU A 65 8.11 4.94 36.82
N TYR A 66 7.62 4.80 35.60
CA TYR A 66 6.85 3.62 35.16
C TYR A 66 7.72 2.67 34.32
N PHE A 67 7.41 1.37 34.37
CA PHE A 67 8.20 0.32 33.73
C PHE A 67 7.32 -0.73 33.03
N HIS A 68 7.75 -1.21 31.86
CA HIS A 68 7.18 -2.39 31.18
C HIS A 68 8.26 -3.46 30.97
N GLN A 69 7.89 -4.68 30.61
CA GLN A 69 8.84 -5.79 30.43
C GLN A 69 9.03 -6.16 28.95
N GLY A 70 10.28 -6.38 28.55
CA GLY A 70 10.62 -6.94 27.23
C GLY A 70 10.58 -8.48 27.20
N PRO A 71 10.92 -9.11 26.06
CA PRO A 71 10.96 -10.56 25.96
C PRO A 71 12.03 -11.18 26.88
N VAL A 72 11.69 -12.30 27.52
CA VAL A 72 12.59 -13.09 28.36
C VAL A 72 12.95 -14.39 27.62
N PHE A 73 14.24 -14.54 27.30
CA PHE A 73 14.74 -15.63 26.44
C PHE A 73 15.32 -16.83 27.21
N GLU A 74 15.61 -16.68 28.50
CA GLU A 74 16.13 -17.74 29.38
C GLU A 74 15.28 -17.83 30.64
N GLY A 75 14.75 -19.03 30.94
CA GLY A 75 13.88 -19.26 32.11
C GLY A 75 12.40 -19.37 31.72
N ASP A 76 11.52 -18.85 32.57
CA ASP A 76 10.09 -18.72 32.28
C ASP A 76 9.87 -17.44 31.45
N PRO A 77 9.37 -17.51 30.20
CA PRO A 77 9.18 -16.33 29.35
C PRO A 77 8.20 -15.30 29.92
N TRP A 78 7.33 -15.70 30.85
CA TRP A 78 6.40 -14.80 31.52
C TRP A 78 6.98 -14.09 32.74
N ASP A 79 8.12 -14.55 33.26
CA ASP A 79 8.82 -14.04 34.46
C ASP A 79 7.88 -13.48 35.56
N PRO A 80 7.12 -14.33 36.29
CA PRO A 80 6.14 -13.88 37.30
C PRO A 80 6.70 -13.16 38.54
N ALA A 81 8.01 -12.89 38.55
CA ALA A 81 8.70 -12.11 39.58
C ALA A 81 9.26 -10.77 39.04
N GLU A 82 9.11 -10.51 37.74
CA GLU A 82 9.41 -9.24 37.08
C GLU A 82 10.85 -8.76 37.31
N THR A 83 11.79 -9.70 37.18
CA THR A 83 13.21 -9.49 37.47
C THR A 83 14.07 -9.30 36.22
N LEU A 84 13.56 -9.63 35.04
CA LEU A 84 14.31 -9.69 33.79
C LEU A 84 13.78 -8.71 32.75
N ASN A 85 14.70 -8.09 31.99
CA ASN A 85 14.41 -7.24 30.82
C ASN A 85 13.40 -6.09 31.04
N ILE A 86 13.32 -5.56 32.26
CA ILE A 86 12.50 -4.39 32.62
C ILE A 86 12.99 -3.14 31.86
N LYS A 87 12.04 -2.34 31.36
CA LYS A 87 12.22 -1.16 30.51
C LYS A 87 11.50 0.04 31.12
N SER A 88 12.26 1.07 31.48
CA SER A 88 11.67 2.35 31.87
C SER A 88 10.81 2.94 30.74
N LYS A 89 9.72 3.58 31.15
CA LYS A 89 8.90 4.53 30.39
C LYS A 89 9.17 5.97 30.82
N GLY A 90 9.97 6.18 31.87
CA GLY A 90 10.30 7.46 32.47
C GLY A 90 9.24 7.97 33.45
N ILE A 91 9.43 9.20 33.90
CA ILE A 91 8.56 9.91 34.83
C ILE A 91 7.49 10.66 34.01
N VAL A 92 6.43 9.94 33.67
CA VAL A 92 5.43 10.37 32.67
C VAL A 92 4.18 11.01 33.28
N LYS A 93 3.55 11.86 32.47
CA LYS A 93 2.18 12.36 32.70
C LYS A 93 1.40 12.29 31.39
N GLY A 94 0.10 12.11 31.50
CA GLY A 94 -0.76 11.96 30.34
C GLY A 94 -2.23 12.14 30.63
N THR A 95 -3.04 11.63 29.71
CA THR A 95 -4.50 11.63 29.79
C THR A 95 -5.01 10.20 29.67
N ASP A 96 -6.04 9.86 30.43
CA ASP A 96 -6.64 8.54 30.41
C ASP A 96 -7.24 8.24 29.03
N VAL A 97 -6.92 7.09 28.45
CA VAL A 97 -7.48 6.66 27.15
C VAL A 97 -9.00 6.53 27.24
N ARG A 98 -9.54 6.21 28.42
CA ARG A 98 -10.98 6.22 28.69
C ARG A 98 -11.60 7.60 28.51
N ASP A 99 -10.98 8.64 29.08
CA ASP A 99 -11.46 10.02 28.97
C ASP A 99 -11.46 10.49 27.51
N LEU A 100 -10.51 10.00 26.69
CA LEU A 100 -10.47 10.24 25.25
C LEU A 100 -11.60 9.51 24.51
N CYS A 101 -11.87 8.25 24.84
CA CYS A 101 -12.99 7.50 24.27
C CYS A 101 -14.33 8.17 24.55
N ASP A 102 -14.53 8.66 25.78
CA ASP A 102 -15.77 9.32 26.20
C ASP A 102 -16.06 10.61 25.39
N LEU A 103 -15.05 11.24 24.74
CA LEU A 103 -15.26 12.38 23.84
C LEU A 103 -16.10 12.03 22.60
N VAL A 104 -15.97 10.79 22.09
CA VAL A 104 -16.70 10.31 20.91
C VAL A 104 -17.91 9.42 21.26
N GLY A 105 -18.32 9.41 22.52
CA GLY A 105 -19.46 8.62 23.01
C GLY A 105 -19.07 7.28 23.66
N GLY A 106 -17.78 7.03 23.86
CA GLY A 106 -17.26 5.90 24.63
C GLY A 106 -17.40 4.53 23.98
N MET A 107 -16.79 3.55 24.64
CA MET A 107 -16.92 2.13 24.29
C MET A 107 -18.08 1.46 25.04
N SER A 108 -18.62 0.39 24.49
CA SER A 108 -19.53 -0.55 25.14
C SER A 108 -18.85 -1.91 25.40
N PRO A 109 -19.33 -2.74 26.34
CA PRO A 109 -18.81 -4.09 26.55
C PRO A 109 -18.88 -4.94 25.26
N GLY A 110 -17.73 -5.46 24.84
CA GLY A 110 -17.55 -6.17 23.57
C GLY A 110 -16.96 -5.33 22.44
N ASP A 111 -16.88 -4.01 22.58
CA ASP A 111 -16.18 -3.14 21.62
C ASP A 111 -14.66 -3.27 21.79
N GLU A 112 -13.93 -3.05 20.70
CA GLU A 112 -12.46 -2.97 20.69
C GLU A 112 -11.98 -1.53 20.51
N ILE A 113 -10.74 -1.25 20.92
CA ILE A 113 -10.04 0.00 20.63
C ILE A 113 -8.70 -0.28 19.97
N GLY A 114 -8.43 0.40 18.85
CA GLY A 114 -7.11 0.50 18.23
C GLY A 114 -6.37 1.73 18.73
N ILE A 115 -5.16 1.54 19.26
CA ILE A 115 -4.18 2.61 19.51
C ILE A 115 -3.16 2.57 18.38
N ILE A 116 -3.04 3.67 17.63
CA ILE A 116 -2.37 3.70 16.33
C ILE A 116 -1.31 4.81 16.30
N ALA A 117 -0.10 4.45 15.90
CA ALA A 117 1.02 5.36 15.67
C ALA A 117 0.97 5.99 14.27
N SER A 118 1.61 7.15 14.13
CA SER A 118 1.74 7.87 12.86
C SER A 118 2.48 7.12 11.74
N ASP A 119 3.19 6.02 12.06
CA ASP A 119 3.80 5.09 11.11
C ASP A 119 2.88 3.91 10.71
N GLY A 120 1.67 3.85 11.26
CA GLY A 120 0.68 2.79 11.06
C GLY A 120 0.82 1.59 12.02
N PHE A 121 1.83 1.55 12.90
CA PHE A 121 1.91 0.51 13.93
C PHE A 121 0.75 0.65 14.92
N SER A 122 0.05 -0.45 15.21
CA SER A 122 -1.12 -0.42 16.08
C SER A 122 -1.21 -1.60 17.04
N LYS A 123 -2.05 -1.44 18.07
CA LYS A 123 -2.48 -2.48 19.01
C LYS A 123 -3.97 -2.36 19.27
N ARG A 124 -4.67 -3.50 19.30
CA ARG A 124 -6.06 -3.58 19.74
C ARG A 124 -6.16 -4.02 21.20
N PHE A 125 -7.16 -3.51 21.90
CA PHE A 125 -7.52 -3.86 23.28
C PHE A 125 -9.04 -3.94 23.43
N GLY A 126 -9.53 -4.75 24.36
CA GLY A 126 -10.96 -4.86 24.63
C GLY A 126 -11.47 -3.80 25.61
N TYR A 127 -12.80 -3.64 25.67
CA TYR A 127 -13.50 -2.77 26.62
C TYR A 127 -12.95 -2.85 28.06
N GLU A 128 -12.71 -4.05 28.59
CA GLU A 128 -12.23 -4.28 29.95
C GLU A 128 -10.85 -3.65 30.20
N ASN A 129 -9.97 -3.59 29.20
CA ASN A 129 -8.64 -2.99 29.35
C ASN A 129 -8.69 -1.47 29.54
N VAL A 130 -9.75 -0.81 29.08
CA VAL A 130 -9.94 0.65 29.14
C VAL A 130 -10.89 1.06 30.28
N TYR A 131 -12.03 0.37 30.43
CA TYR A 131 -13.10 0.79 31.35
C TYR A 131 -13.15 0.01 32.68
N ASP A 132 -12.53 -1.17 32.77
CA ASP A 132 -12.41 -1.97 34.01
C ASP A 132 -10.98 -2.53 34.23
N PRO A 133 -9.92 -1.69 34.14
CA PRO A 133 -8.54 -2.16 34.25
C PRO A 133 -8.25 -2.72 35.66
N LYS A 134 -7.67 -3.92 35.72
CA LYS A 134 -7.17 -4.51 36.97
C LYS A 134 -5.98 -3.71 37.48
N SER A 135 -5.75 -3.70 38.80
CA SER A 135 -4.64 -2.98 39.46
C SER A 135 -3.24 -3.31 38.92
N LEU A 136 -3.04 -4.56 38.47
CA LEU A 136 -1.79 -5.01 37.85
C LEU A 136 -1.54 -4.38 36.48
N GLN A 137 -2.58 -3.93 35.77
CA GLN A 137 -2.45 -3.16 34.53
C GLN A 137 -2.50 -1.66 34.80
N GLY A 138 -3.44 -1.23 35.66
CA GLY A 138 -3.82 0.15 35.81
C GLY A 138 -4.44 0.76 34.55
N PRO A 139 -4.79 2.07 34.58
CA PRO A 139 -5.36 2.74 33.43
C PRO A 139 -4.37 2.81 32.26
N MET A 140 -4.91 2.78 31.05
CA MET A 140 -4.19 3.07 29.82
C MET A 140 -4.04 4.60 29.70
N VAL A 141 -2.82 5.11 29.69
CA VAL A 141 -2.56 6.56 29.68
C VAL A 141 -1.79 6.96 28.43
N LEU A 142 -2.37 7.89 27.66
CA LEU A 142 -1.68 8.55 26.56
C LEU A 142 -0.78 9.66 27.13
N CYS A 143 0.50 9.37 27.22
CA CYS A 143 1.50 10.23 27.85
C CYS A 143 2.07 11.25 26.87
N TRP A 144 1.90 12.54 27.18
CA TRP A 144 2.37 13.69 26.41
C TRP A 144 3.52 14.45 27.11
N TYR A 145 3.97 13.96 28.26
CA TYR A 145 5.07 14.49 29.05
C TYR A 145 5.94 13.37 29.62
N ASN A 146 7.24 13.60 29.68
CA ASN A 146 8.22 12.73 30.34
C ASN A 146 9.40 13.55 30.91
N GLU A 147 9.80 13.29 32.17
CA GLU A 147 11.02 13.80 32.81
C GLU A 147 11.28 15.32 32.68
N GLY A 148 10.21 16.13 32.75
CA GLY A 148 10.30 17.60 32.63
C GLY A 148 10.04 18.13 31.22
N THR A 149 9.91 17.25 30.23
CA THR A 149 9.78 17.56 28.81
C THR A 149 8.37 17.23 28.33
N TYR A 150 7.86 17.99 27.36
CA TYR A 150 6.54 17.81 26.74
C TYR A 150 6.71 17.48 25.25
N VAL A 151 5.75 16.81 24.62
CA VAL A 151 5.72 16.75 23.15
C VAL A 151 5.69 18.17 22.53
N PRO A 152 6.41 18.41 21.42
CA PRO A 152 7.19 17.47 20.61
C PRO A 152 8.65 17.26 21.07
N ASP A 153 9.10 17.91 22.15
CA ASP A 153 10.46 17.74 22.68
C ASP A 153 10.64 16.38 23.40
N TYR A 154 9.53 15.72 23.77
CA TYR A 154 9.49 14.31 24.13
C TYR A 154 9.64 13.49 22.84
N ASP A 155 10.82 12.89 22.67
CA ASP A 155 11.38 12.38 21.40
C ASP A 155 10.73 11.13 20.82
N VAL A 156 9.71 10.60 21.50
CA VAL A 156 8.89 9.45 21.08
C VAL A 156 7.41 9.79 20.90
N GLY A 157 7.10 11.09 20.81
CA GLY A 157 5.73 11.58 20.64
C GLY A 157 4.83 11.24 21.81
N MET A 158 3.52 11.23 21.57
CA MET A 158 2.59 10.74 22.58
C MET A 158 2.67 9.21 22.65
N GLN A 159 2.92 8.67 23.85
CA GLN A 159 3.17 7.26 24.07
C GLN A 159 2.10 6.64 24.98
N LEU A 160 1.59 5.45 24.61
CA LEU A 160 0.74 4.65 25.47
C LEU A 160 1.55 4.01 26.60
N VAL A 161 1.16 4.28 27.85
CA VAL A 161 1.76 3.69 29.05
C VAL A 161 0.66 3.16 29.98
N PHE A 162 0.80 1.91 30.42
CA PHE A 162 -0.04 1.30 31.46
C PHE A 162 0.44 1.74 32.84
N PHE A 163 -0.46 2.31 33.66
CA PHE A 163 -0.15 2.90 34.97
C PHE A 163 -0.48 1.92 36.11
N ALA A 164 0.19 0.77 36.14
CA ALA A 164 0.04 -0.24 37.18
C ALA A 164 0.30 0.31 38.59
N ASP A 165 -0.39 -0.25 39.61
CA ASP A 165 -0.40 0.26 40.99
C ASP A 165 0.99 0.26 41.68
N ASP A 166 1.92 -0.60 41.25
CA ASP A 166 3.32 -0.66 41.73
C ASP A 166 4.33 -0.11 40.69
N TYR A 167 3.82 0.58 39.67
CA TYR A 167 4.53 1.21 38.57
C TYR A 167 5.22 0.25 37.57
N THR A 168 5.06 -1.07 37.71
CA THR A 168 5.54 -2.05 36.73
C THR A 168 4.35 -2.77 36.09
N PHE A 169 4.32 -2.87 34.76
CA PHE A 169 3.38 -3.72 34.04
C PHE A 169 4.18 -4.79 33.31
N GLY A 170 4.38 -5.94 33.92
CA GLY A 170 5.21 -7.01 33.36
C GLY A 170 4.50 -7.92 32.37
N ASN A 171 5.23 -8.95 31.92
CA ASN A 171 4.67 -9.98 31.05
C ASN A 171 3.61 -10.81 31.78
N TRP A 172 3.80 -11.05 33.08
CA TRP A 172 2.84 -11.76 33.91
C TRP A 172 1.58 -10.93 34.19
N ASP A 173 1.70 -9.62 34.41
CA ASP A 173 0.50 -8.76 34.51
C ASP A 173 -0.30 -8.74 33.21
N MET A 174 0.38 -8.69 32.06
CA MET A 174 -0.27 -8.85 30.75
C MET A 174 -0.98 -10.22 30.63
N HIS A 175 -0.39 -11.30 31.17
CA HIS A 175 -1.03 -12.62 31.23
C HIS A 175 -2.30 -12.62 32.09
N GLU A 176 -2.27 -11.98 33.26
CA GLU A 176 -3.39 -11.98 34.19
C GLU A 176 -4.48 -10.95 33.85
N CYS A 177 -4.13 -9.86 33.16
CA CYS A 177 -5.05 -8.76 32.85
C CYS A 177 -5.72 -8.86 31.49
N MET A 178 -5.05 -9.38 30.47
CA MET A 178 -5.51 -9.31 29.08
C MET A 178 -6.05 -10.65 28.57
N ALA A 179 -7.12 -10.59 27.77
CA ALA A 179 -7.55 -11.74 26.97
C ALA A 179 -6.42 -12.16 26.00
N PRO A 180 -6.24 -13.47 25.69
CA PRO A 180 -5.13 -13.97 24.87
C PRO A 180 -4.88 -13.21 23.56
N GLU A 181 -5.94 -12.76 22.90
CA GLU A 181 -5.97 -11.98 21.67
C GLU A 181 -5.30 -10.60 21.76
N TYR A 182 -5.30 -9.97 22.94
CA TYR A 182 -4.67 -8.66 23.18
C TYR A 182 -3.23 -8.77 23.74
N ARG A 183 -2.73 -9.99 23.97
CA ARG A 183 -1.37 -10.22 24.49
C ARG A 183 -0.35 -10.11 23.36
N TYR A 184 0.74 -9.37 23.58
CA TYR A 184 1.79 -9.24 22.58
C TYR A 184 2.95 -10.20 22.79
N ASN A 185 3.29 -10.93 21.73
CA ASN A 185 4.50 -11.75 21.64
C ASN A 185 5.50 -11.14 20.64
N TYR A 186 6.66 -10.75 21.13
CA TYR A 186 7.82 -10.41 20.31
C TYR A 186 8.22 -11.59 19.42
N SER A 187 8.44 -11.31 18.13
CA SER A 187 8.66 -12.31 17.08
C SER A 187 7.62 -13.44 17.06
N GLY A 188 6.39 -13.17 17.48
CA GLY A 188 5.29 -14.14 17.54
C GLY A 188 5.38 -15.19 18.66
N VAL A 189 6.49 -15.25 19.42
CA VAL A 189 6.76 -16.36 20.35
C VAL A 189 7.01 -15.93 21.80
N SER A 190 7.64 -14.78 22.05
CA SER A 190 8.08 -14.39 23.40
C SER A 190 7.22 -13.25 23.98
N PRO A 191 6.52 -13.43 25.12
CA PRO A 191 5.73 -12.35 25.75
C PRO A 191 6.53 -11.07 25.96
N SER A 192 5.92 -9.91 25.73
CA SER A 192 6.60 -8.61 25.88
C SER A 192 5.59 -7.48 26.09
N SER A 193 5.22 -7.16 27.34
CA SER A 193 4.30 -6.05 27.65
C SER A 193 4.80 -4.69 27.13
N ASN A 194 6.13 -4.47 27.07
CA ASN A 194 6.74 -3.28 26.46
C ASN A 194 6.40 -3.13 24.96
N GLY A 195 6.01 -4.21 24.26
CA GLY A 195 5.58 -4.18 22.87
C GLY A 195 4.12 -3.70 22.67
N LEU A 196 3.38 -3.52 23.76
CA LEU A 196 2.08 -2.86 23.79
C LEU A 196 2.20 -1.33 23.89
N SER A 197 3.37 -0.79 24.26
CA SER A 197 3.61 0.65 24.42
C SER A 197 3.83 1.33 23.08
N VAL A 198 2.73 1.63 22.39
CA VAL A 198 2.69 2.39 21.13
C VAL A 198 3.28 3.78 21.34
N ARG A 199 4.17 4.23 20.45
CA ARG A 199 4.82 5.55 20.44
C ARG A 199 4.28 6.37 19.27
N ASP A 200 4.50 7.69 19.28
CA ASP A 200 4.03 8.60 18.22
C ASP A 200 2.55 8.38 17.84
N VAL A 201 1.70 8.14 18.85
CA VAL A 201 0.28 7.88 18.69
C VAL A 201 -0.39 9.08 18.02
N SER A 202 -1.02 8.82 16.87
CA SER A 202 -1.77 9.81 16.08
C SER A 202 -3.27 9.55 16.13
N ASP A 203 -3.70 8.30 16.27
CA ASP A 203 -5.11 7.92 16.18
C ASP A 203 -5.53 6.93 17.28
N ILE A 204 -6.75 7.09 17.75
CA ILE A 204 -7.46 6.20 18.66
C ILE A 204 -8.80 5.84 18.01
N ALA A 205 -8.97 4.56 17.65
CA ALA A 205 -10.13 4.08 16.90
C ALA A 205 -10.97 3.12 17.76
N ILE A 206 -12.21 3.47 18.10
CA ILE A 206 -13.16 2.55 18.73
C ILE A 206 -13.87 1.77 17.62
N TYR A 207 -13.80 0.45 17.64
CA TYR A 207 -14.54 -0.46 16.78
C TYR A 207 -15.74 -0.97 17.57
N SER A 208 -16.91 -0.36 17.35
CA SER A 208 -18.10 -0.65 18.15
C SER A 208 -19.00 -1.71 17.52
N ASN A 209 -19.71 -2.45 18.36
CA ASN A 209 -20.77 -3.38 17.94
C ASN A 209 -22.09 -2.66 17.60
N GLU A 210 -22.09 -1.33 17.58
CA GLU A 210 -23.25 -0.56 17.14
C GLU A 210 -23.45 -0.79 15.65
N THR A 211 -24.56 -1.45 15.30
CA THR A 211 -24.96 -1.67 13.91
C THR A 211 -24.88 -0.35 13.15
N ALA A 212 -24.35 -0.38 11.93
CA ALA A 212 -24.56 0.70 10.97
C ALA A 212 -26.06 0.77 10.61
N GLU A 213 -26.89 1.34 11.50
CA GLU A 213 -28.31 1.56 11.23
C GLU A 213 -28.41 2.44 9.99
N THR A 214 -29.28 2.00 9.07
CA THR A 214 -29.23 2.40 7.67
C THR A 214 -29.49 3.88 7.48
N ALA A 215 -28.41 4.65 7.51
CA ALA A 215 -28.17 5.64 6.49
C ALA A 215 -28.46 4.99 5.13
N TRP A 216 -29.58 5.42 4.54
CA TRP A 216 -30.20 4.98 3.28
C TRP A 216 -29.24 4.41 2.20
N SER A 217 -29.74 3.45 1.43
CA SER A 217 -29.15 3.07 0.14
C SER A 217 -29.86 3.77 -1.02
N LEU A 218 -29.14 3.91 -2.12
CA LEU A 218 -29.62 4.27 -3.44
C LEU A 218 -29.36 3.07 -4.36
N GLU A 219 -30.41 2.48 -4.92
CA GLU A 219 -30.26 1.41 -5.90
C GLU A 219 -30.01 2.00 -7.29
N LEU A 220 -28.95 1.56 -7.96
CA LEU A 220 -28.60 1.91 -9.33
C LEU A 220 -28.70 0.64 -10.18
N SER A 221 -29.42 0.68 -11.29
CA SER A 221 -29.59 -0.47 -12.18
C SER A 221 -29.47 -0.07 -13.65
N GLY A 222 -28.83 -0.91 -14.46
CA GLY A 222 -28.63 -0.65 -15.88
C GLY A 222 -27.92 -1.81 -16.58
N ALA A 223 -26.76 -1.52 -17.16
CA ALA A 223 -25.88 -2.52 -17.75
C ALA A 223 -25.29 -3.47 -16.68
N ILE A 224 -25.06 -2.94 -15.47
CA ILE A 224 -24.80 -3.65 -14.22
C ILE A 224 -25.68 -3.05 -13.11
N ASP A 225 -25.78 -3.74 -11.96
CA ASP A 225 -26.50 -3.26 -10.78
C ASP A 225 -25.53 -2.88 -9.65
N GLU A 226 -25.85 -1.83 -8.90
CA GLU A 226 -25.10 -1.36 -7.73
C GLU A 226 -26.04 -0.84 -6.63
N THR A 227 -25.82 -1.30 -5.41
CA THR A 227 -26.41 -0.69 -4.19
C THR A 227 -25.41 0.30 -3.60
N MET A 228 -25.68 1.60 -3.71
CA MET A 228 -24.82 2.67 -3.19
C MET A 228 -25.27 3.09 -1.77
N SER A 229 -24.37 3.15 -0.80
CA SER A 229 -24.67 3.62 0.56
C SER A 229 -24.59 5.16 0.69
N LYS A 230 -25.22 5.75 1.72
CA LYS A 230 -25.03 7.17 2.09
C LYS A 230 -23.55 7.56 2.11
N ALA A 231 -22.69 6.78 2.77
CA ALA A 231 -21.27 7.08 2.89
C ALA A 231 -20.54 7.06 1.53
N ALA A 232 -20.88 6.13 0.63
CA ALA A 232 -20.34 6.11 -0.73
C ALA A 232 -20.80 7.32 -1.55
N PHE A 233 -22.07 7.72 -1.41
CA PHE A 233 -22.64 8.90 -2.06
C PHE A 233 -21.99 10.20 -1.56
N GLU A 234 -21.89 10.38 -0.24
CA GLU A 234 -21.28 11.57 0.40
C GLU A 234 -19.79 11.67 0.12
N LYS A 235 -19.07 10.54 0.03
CA LYS A 235 -17.71 10.50 -0.50
C LYS A 235 -17.65 10.99 -1.95
N GLY A 236 -18.63 10.64 -2.78
CA GLY A 236 -18.79 11.19 -4.12
C GLY A 236 -18.97 12.72 -4.13
N VAL A 237 -19.69 13.28 -3.16
CA VAL A 237 -19.81 14.74 -2.98
C VAL A 237 -18.47 15.36 -2.58
N ALA A 238 -17.74 14.73 -1.66
CA ALA A 238 -16.44 15.23 -1.17
C ALA A 238 -15.29 15.09 -2.17
N CYS A 239 -15.33 14.12 -3.10
CA CYS A 239 -14.30 13.95 -4.12
C CYS A 239 -14.44 14.91 -5.33
N HIS A 240 -15.51 15.71 -5.38
CA HIS A 240 -15.93 16.45 -6.56
C HIS A 240 -16.39 17.88 -6.21
N ASP A 241 -15.49 18.66 -5.59
CA ASP A 241 -15.71 20.05 -5.17
C ASP A 241 -16.63 20.89 -6.11
N ASP A 242 -17.50 21.70 -5.51
CA ASP A 242 -18.38 22.74 -6.12
C ASP A 242 -19.75 22.37 -6.75
N PHE A 243 -20.21 21.11 -6.74
CA PHE A 243 -21.55 20.78 -7.29
C PHE A 243 -22.74 21.18 -6.38
N SER A 244 -23.29 22.37 -6.65
CA SER A 244 -24.49 22.88 -5.96
C SER A 244 -25.45 23.65 -6.88
N TYR A 245 -26.72 23.71 -6.47
CA TYR A 245 -27.78 24.49 -7.11
C TYR A 245 -28.44 25.41 -6.09
N THR A 246 -28.41 26.72 -6.32
CA THR A 246 -29.21 27.69 -5.55
C THR A 246 -30.52 27.98 -6.27
N ASP A 247 -31.64 27.77 -5.57
CA ASP A 247 -32.98 28.01 -6.13
C ASP A 247 -33.42 29.48 -6.05
N SER A 248 -34.64 29.76 -6.55
CA SER A 248 -35.22 31.12 -6.57
C SER A 248 -35.55 31.69 -5.19
N GLU A 249 -35.56 30.87 -4.15
CA GLU A 249 -35.80 31.27 -2.75
C GLU A 249 -34.48 31.52 -2.00
N GLY A 250 -33.33 31.23 -2.64
CA GLY A 250 -31.99 31.41 -2.10
C GLY A 250 -31.48 30.21 -1.31
N MET A 251 -32.14 29.06 -1.41
CA MET A 251 -31.71 27.83 -0.76
C MET A 251 -30.69 27.10 -1.63
N THR A 252 -29.57 26.68 -1.05
CA THR A 252 -28.50 25.96 -1.76
C THR A 252 -28.62 24.47 -1.51
N TRP A 253 -28.74 23.71 -2.59
CA TRP A 253 -28.82 22.26 -2.60
C TRP A 253 -27.48 21.69 -3.08
N THR A 254 -26.90 20.74 -2.34
CA THR A 254 -25.55 20.19 -2.63
C THR A 254 -25.61 18.66 -2.74
N GLY A 255 -24.86 18.10 -3.69
CA GLY A 255 -24.75 16.66 -3.92
C GLY A 255 -23.95 16.35 -5.19
N VAL A 256 -24.28 15.29 -5.91
CA VAL A 256 -23.57 14.88 -7.14
C VAL A 256 -24.38 15.13 -8.41
N PRO A 257 -23.74 15.51 -9.54
CA PRO A 257 -24.35 15.44 -10.86
C PRO A 257 -24.94 14.06 -11.17
N LEU A 258 -26.17 14.02 -11.68
CA LEU A 258 -26.89 12.79 -11.99
C LEU A 258 -26.09 11.88 -12.96
N TRP A 259 -25.36 12.47 -13.91
CA TRP A 259 -24.59 11.71 -14.89
C TRP A 259 -23.43 10.91 -14.29
N TYR A 260 -22.88 11.28 -13.12
CA TYR A 260 -21.92 10.44 -12.40
C TYR A 260 -22.56 9.17 -11.84
N LEU A 261 -23.83 9.24 -11.43
CA LEU A 261 -24.56 8.05 -10.95
C LEU A 261 -24.89 7.12 -12.12
N LEU A 262 -25.18 7.67 -13.31
CA LEU A 262 -25.35 6.87 -14.53
C LEU A 262 -24.04 6.16 -14.92
N ALA A 263 -22.90 6.84 -14.81
CA ALA A 263 -21.55 6.31 -15.09
C ALA A 263 -21.12 5.13 -14.18
N ARG A 264 -21.89 4.83 -13.12
CA ARG A 264 -21.68 3.65 -12.28
C ARG A 264 -22.20 2.37 -12.95
N VAL A 265 -23.22 2.49 -13.80
CA VAL A 265 -24.10 1.40 -14.23
C VAL A 265 -24.48 1.43 -15.72
N ASP A 266 -23.95 2.35 -16.52
CA ASP A 266 -24.22 2.43 -17.97
C ASP A 266 -23.36 1.45 -18.79
N ASP A 267 -22.18 1.06 -18.32
CA ASP A 267 -21.52 -0.19 -18.72
C ASP A 267 -20.82 -0.94 -17.56
N THR A 268 -19.63 -1.49 -17.78
CA THR A 268 -18.84 -2.26 -16.81
C THR A 268 -17.63 -1.48 -16.26
N ASP A 269 -17.37 -0.27 -16.75
CA ASP A 269 -16.33 0.65 -16.27
C ASP A 269 -16.89 1.63 -15.22
N ALA A 270 -17.30 1.09 -14.07
CA ALA A 270 -18.09 1.82 -13.07
C ALA A 270 -17.40 3.03 -12.40
N HIS A 271 -16.11 3.33 -12.66
CA HIS A 271 -15.43 4.46 -12.02
C HIS A 271 -14.14 4.91 -12.73
N GLY A 272 -14.05 6.20 -13.06
CA GLY A 272 -12.83 6.82 -13.58
C GLY A 272 -13.13 8.00 -14.50
N SER A 273 -12.10 8.66 -15.04
CA SER A 273 -12.28 9.78 -15.97
C SER A 273 -12.98 9.40 -17.28
N GLY A 274 -12.99 8.11 -17.63
CA GLY A 274 -13.66 7.55 -18.80
C GLY A 274 -14.97 6.79 -18.53
N SER A 275 -15.42 6.68 -17.27
CA SER A 275 -16.51 5.77 -16.86
C SER A 275 -17.87 6.01 -17.52
N PHE A 276 -18.23 7.27 -17.80
CA PHE A 276 -19.50 7.58 -18.45
C PHE A 276 -19.45 7.24 -19.95
N ASN A 277 -20.34 6.35 -20.41
CA ASN A 277 -20.42 5.90 -21.78
C ASN A 277 -21.12 6.93 -22.68
N ASP A 278 -20.37 7.95 -23.08
CA ASP A 278 -20.83 9.04 -23.97
C ASP A 278 -21.44 8.53 -25.30
N ALA A 279 -21.01 7.36 -25.78
CA ALA A 279 -21.54 6.75 -27.00
C ALA A 279 -22.95 6.17 -26.79
N LEU A 280 -23.12 5.32 -25.76
CA LEU A 280 -24.41 4.73 -25.39
C LEU A 280 -25.42 5.82 -24.99
N ALA A 281 -24.98 6.83 -24.22
CA ALA A 281 -25.80 7.97 -23.86
C ALA A 281 -26.26 8.77 -25.08
N GLY A 282 -25.43 8.84 -26.14
CA GLY A 282 -25.75 9.47 -27.42
C GLY A 282 -26.63 8.65 -28.37
N GLU A 283 -26.67 7.32 -28.22
CA GLU A 283 -27.65 6.46 -28.92
C GLU A 283 -29.07 6.67 -28.39
N GLY A 284 -29.19 6.94 -27.08
CA GLY A 284 -30.44 7.31 -26.42
C GLY A 284 -31.09 6.15 -25.66
N TYR A 285 -31.13 6.26 -24.34
CA TYR A 285 -31.89 5.39 -23.44
C TYR A 285 -32.71 6.21 -22.44
N ASP A 286 -33.73 5.59 -21.85
CA ASP A 286 -34.56 6.20 -20.81
C ASP A 286 -33.89 6.02 -19.43
N VAL A 287 -33.89 7.07 -18.61
CA VAL A 287 -33.44 7.07 -17.22
C VAL A 287 -34.64 7.30 -16.31
N ILE A 288 -35.00 6.29 -15.53
CA ILE A 288 -36.15 6.28 -14.63
C ILE A 288 -35.65 6.51 -13.21
N ILE A 289 -36.14 7.55 -12.56
CA ILE A 289 -35.82 7.87 -11.17
C ILE A 289 -37.07 7.66 -10.32
N THR A 290 -36.97 6.79 -9.32
CA THR A 290 -38.08 6.33 -8.47
C THR A 290 -37.86 6.74 -7.02
N ALA A 291 -38.91 7.24 -6.37
CA ALA A 291 -38.93 7.57 -4.95
C ALA A 291 -39.46 6.40 -4.08
N CYS A 292 -39.18 6.39 -2.77
CA CYS A 292 -39.62 5.31 -1.86
C CYS A 292 -41.15 5.13 -1.80
N ASP A 293 -41.95 6.11 -2.23
CA ASP A 293 -43.41 6.03 -2.32
C ASP A 293 -43.92 5.48 -3.68
N GLY A 294 -43.00 5.09 -4.58
CA GLY A 294 -43.26 4.57 -5.91
C GLY A 294 -43.54 5.64 -6.98
N TYR A 295 -43.42 6.93 -6.66
CA TYR A 295 -43.49 7.99 -7.66
C TYR A 295 -42.21 8.06 -8.50
N SER A 296 -42.34 8.10 -9.82
CA SER A 296 -41.18 8.15 -10.73
C SER A 296 -41.28 9.19 -11.85
N LYS A 297 -40.13 9.49 -12.46
CA LYS A 297 -39.99 10.26 -13.70
C LYS A 297 -38.99 9.61 -14.62
N THR A 298 -39.23 9.77 -15.92
CA THR A 298 -38.30 9.36 -16.99
C THR A 298 -37.63 10.58 -17.61
N PHE A 299 -36.33 10.46 -17.88
CA PHE A 299 -35.46 11.44 -18.53
C PHE A 299 -34.71 10.78 -19.69
N SER A 300 -34.23 11.54 -20.67
CA SER A 300 -33.41 10.99 -21.76
C SER A 300 -31.92 11.05 -21.41
N SER A 301 -31.18 9.97 -21.65
CA SER A 301 -29.70 9.94 -21.54
C SER A 301 -29.03 11.07 -22.32
N VAL A 302 -29.60 11.46 -23.46
CA VAL A 302 -29.07 12.53 -24.34
C VAL A 302 -29.12 13.90 -23.67
N ASP A 303 -30.13 14.16 -22.83
CA ASP A 303 -30.26 15.41 -22.08
C ASP A 303 -29.38 15.42 -20.81
N LEU A 304 -29.03 14.24 -20.29
CA LEU A 304 -28.27 14.04 -19.07
C LEU A 304 -26.75 13.90 -19.31
N ALA A 305 -26.33 13.49 -20.50
CA ALA A 305 -24.93 13.23 -20.85
C ALA A 305 -24.01 14.41 -20.50
N ARG A 306 -23.08 14.16 -19.56
CA ARG A 306 -22.10 15.16 -19.05
C ARG A 306 -22.76 16.48 -18.59
N ASN A 307 -24.00 16.44 -18.07
CA ASN A 307 -24.78 17.64 -17.80
C ASN A 307 -24.93 17.93 -16.30
N ASP A 308 -24.11 18.87 -15.81
CA ASP A 308 -24.09 19.31 -14.40
C ASP A 308 -25.34 20.10 -13.97
N SER A 309 -26.27 20.37 -14.89
CA SER A 309 -27.55 21.06 -14.60
C SER A 309 -28.60 20.18 -13.91
N TYR A 310 -28.26 18.91 -13.65
CA TYR A 310 -29.07 17.91 -12.94
C TYR A 310 -28.26 17.36 -11.76
N ILE A 311 -28.65 17.70 -10.54
CA ILE A 311 -27.94 17.34 -9.31
C ILE A 311 -28.86 16.48 -8.43
N VAL A 312 -28.36 15.34 -7.98
CA VAL A 312 -28.99 14.57 -6.89
C VAL A 312 -28.38 15.08 -5.58
N ALA A 313 -29.15 15.87 -4.85
CA ALA A 313 -28.73 16.53 -3.61
C ALA A 313 -29.02 15.66 -2.38
N CYS A 314 -28.06 15.65 -1.45
CA CYS A 314 -28.17 15.07 -0.10
C CYS A 314 -28.17 16.14 1.01
N TYR A 315 -27.77 17.38 0.69
CA TYR A 315 -27.74 18.50 1.64
C TYR A 315 -28.56 19.71 1.17
N LEU A 316 -29.13 20.42 2.14
CA LEU A 316 -29.83 21.69 2.00
C LEU A 316 -29.18 22.71 2.95
N ASN A 317 -28.64 23.80 2.41
CA ASN A 317 -27.90 24.84 3.13
C ASN A 317 -26.75 24.31 4.01
N GLY A 318 -26.11 23.20 3.62
CA GLY A 318 -25.01 22.57 4.36
C GLY A 318 -25.46 21.72 5.56
N SER A 319 -26.68 21.20 5.54
CA SER A 319 -27.21 20.22 6.50
C SER A 319 -28.01 19.14 5.76
N ASP A 320 -28.21 17.97 6.37
CA ASP A 320 -29.03 16.88 5.81
C ASP A 320 -30.42 17.38 5.35
N LEU A 321 -30.95 16.77 4.28
CA LEU A 321 -32.31 17.08 3.82
C LEU A 321 -33.33 16.83 4.95
N PRO A 322 -34.30 17.74 5.18
CA PRO A 322 -35.37 17.46 6.11
C PRO A 322 -36.25 16.33 5.57
N GLU A 323 -36.71 15.44 6.45
CA GLU A 323 -37.60 14.30 6.13
C GLU A 323 -38.79 14.69 5.25
N LEU A 324 -39.40 15.84 5.56
CA LEU A 324 -40.59 16.35 4.89
C LEU A 324 -40.38 17.78 4.39
N THR A 325 -41.00 18.08 3.25
CA THR A 325 -41.26 19.46 2.80
C THR A 325 -42.26 20.17 3.73
N ASP A 326 -42.32 21.51 3.67
CA ASP A 326 -43.37 22.34 4.31
C ASP A 326 -44.81 21.89 3.97
N SER A 327 -44.98 21.21 2.83
CA SER A 327 -46.27 20.65 2.40
C SER A 327 -46.60 19.26 2.97
N GLY A 328 -45.73 18.70 3.82
CA GLY A 328 -45.87 17.38 4.45
C GLY A 328 -45.53 16.19 3.55
N LYS A 329 -44.91 16.42 2.38
CA LYS A 329 -44.44 15.36 1.48
C LYS A 329 -43.01 14.92 1.82
N PRO A 330 -42.66 13.61 1.72
CA PRO A 330 -41.30 13.11 1.82
C PRO A 330 -40.29 13.86 0.92
N LEU A 331 -39.06 14.02 1.40
CA LEU A 331 -37.99 14.76 0.73
C LEU A 331 -36.61 14.12 0.91
N ALA A 332 -36.24 13.76 2.14
CA ALA A 332 -35.08 12.91 2.42
C ALA A 332 -35.32 11.49 1.86
N PRO A 333 -34.28 10.71 1.53
CA PRO A 333 -32.86 11.01 1.73
C PRO A 333 -32.24 11.87 0.62
N LEU A 334 -32.72 11.73 -0.61
CA LEU A 334 -32.12 12.31 -1.81
C LEU A 334 -33.14 13.09 -2.64
N LYS A 335 -32.69 14.17 -3.27
CA LYS A 335 -33.54 15.03 -4.11
C LYS A 335 -32.88 15.45 -5.42
N LEU A 336 -33.55 15.18 -6.54
CA LEU A 336 -33.18 15.70 -7.85
C LEU A 336 -33.58 17.18 -7.99
N VAL A 337 -32.58 18.02 -8.23
CA VAL A 337 -32.66 19.49 -8.38
C VAL A 337 -31.73 19.97 -9.50
N GLY A 338 -31.71 21.27 -9.79
CA GLY A 338 -30.86 21.86 -10.83
C GLY A 338 -31.60 22.70 -11.86
N SER A 339 -30.85 23.50 -12.61
CA SER A 339 -31.36 24.43 -13.63
C SER A 339 -31.86 23.75 -14.91
N GLY A 340 -31.55 22.47 -15.13
CA GLY A 340 -32.08 21.67 -16.24
C GLY A 340 -33.54 21.24 -16.05
N LEU A 341 -34.10 21.39 -14.84
CA LEU A 341 -35.40 20.86 -14.47
C LEU A 341 -36.48 21.94 -14.46
N SER A 342 -37.66 21.61 -14.98
CA SER A 342 -38.89 22.30 -14.58
C SER A 342 -39.32 21.85 -13.17
N SER A 343 -40.06 22.69 -12.45
CA SER A 343 -40.51 22.39 -11.07
C SER A 343 -41.35 21.11 -10.94
N GLY A 344 -41.95 20.62 -12.04
CA GLY A 344 -42.68 19.35 -12.09
C GLY A 344 -41.81 18.11 -12.34
N GLN A 345 -40.50 18.26 -12.50
CA GLN A 345 -39.51 17.19 -12.68
C GLN A 345 -38.60 16.98 -11.47
N MET A 346 -38.56 17.91 -10.51
CA MET A 346 -37.78 17.77 -9.28
C MET A 346 -38.42 16.72 -8.35
N ILE A 347 -37.73 15.59 -8.13
CA ILE A 347 -38.17 14.48 -7.27
C ILE A 347 -37.43 14.58 -5.93
N GLY A 348 -38.11 14.29 -4.81
CA GLY A 348 -37.47 14.04 -3.51
C GLY A 348 -37.75 12.61 -3.05
N ASN A 349 -37.11 12.18 -1.96
CA ASN A 349 -37.25 10.82 -1.42
C ASN A 349 -36.83 9.73 -2.42
N ILE A 350 -35.80 10.00 -3.22
CA ILE A 350 -35.28 9.07 -4.25
C ILE A 350 -34.72 7.81 -3.58
N ALA A 351 -35.08 6.64 -4.13
CA ALA A 351 -34.64 5.32 -3.69
C ALA A 351 -33.86 4.57 -4.78
N GLU A 352 -34.19 4.82 -6.04
CA GLU A 352 -33.75 3.99 -7.17
C GLU A 352 -33.57 4.86 -8.44
N ILE A 353 -32.53 4.55 -9.22
CA ILE A 353 -32.28 5.08 -10.57
C ILE A 353 -32.02 3.90 -11.51
N VAL A 354 -32.87 3.75 -12.53
CA VAL A 354 -32.78 2.68 -13.53
C VAL A 354 -32.51 3.26 -14.91
N LEU A 355 -31.55 2.69 -15.63
CA LEU A 355 -31.28 2.94 -17.04
C LEU A 355 -31.99 1.84 -17.85
N ASP A 356 -32.88 2.20 -18.78
CA ASP A 356 -33.51 1.25 -19.72
C ASP A 356 -32.53 0.90 -20.85
N VAL A 357 -31.43 0.28 -20.45
CA VAL A 357 -30.40 -0.32 -21.30
C VAL A 357 -30.50 -1.84 -21.19
N GLY A 358 -30.18 -2.55 -22.26
CA GLY A 358 -30.04 -4.00 -22.15
C GLY A 358 -28.88 -4.33 -21.22
N ALA A 359 -29.09 -5.23 -20.24
CA ALA A 359 -28.04 -5.72 -19.35
C ALA A 359 -26.77 -6.05 -20.15
N ALA A 360 -25.61 -5.57 -19.70
CA ALA A 360 -24.38 -5.81 -20.43
C ALA A 360 -24.10 -7.32 -20.51
N PRO A 361 -23.53 -7.82 -21.63
CA PRO A 361 -22.95 -9.15 -21.62
C PRO A 361 -21.90 -9.20 -20.50
N ALA A 362 -22.10 -10.10 -19.54
CA ALA A 362 -21.30 -10.18 -18.32
C ALA A 362 -19.80 -10.24 -18.65
N LYS A 363 -19.06 -9.18 -18.30
CA LYS A 363 -17.65 -9.04 -18.67
C LYS A 363 -16.75 -9.93 -17.82
N ALA A 364 -16.59 -11.17 -18.28
CA ALA A 364 -15.30 -11.84 -18.24
C ALA A 364 -15.24 -12.81 -19.43
N ASP A 365 -14.60 -12.39 -20.52
CA ASP A 365 -14.21 -13.28 -21.62
C ASP A 365 -12.79 -13.81 -21.30
N LEU A 366 -12.69 -14.81 -20.42
CA LEU A 366 -11.40 -15.43 -20.10
C LEU A 366 -10.86 -16.13 -21.37
N THR A 367 -9.92 -15.47 -22.02
CA THR A 367 -9.36 -15.90 -23.31
C THR A 367 -8.10 -16.71 -23.06
N LEU A 368 -8.16 -18.01 -23.37
CA LEU A 368 -7.05 -18.94 -23.33
C LEU A 368 -6.44 -19.04 -24.73
N ILE A 369 -5.11 -18.93 -24.85
CA ILE A 369 -4.37 -19.02 -26.11
C ILE A 369 -3.23 -20.05 -25.97
N GLY A 370 -3.12 -20.96 -26.93
CA GLY A 370 -2.06 -21.97 -27.02
C GLY A 370 -2.03 -22.59 -28.42
N ASN A 371 -2.22 -23.91 -28.52
CA ASN A 371 -2.44 -24.60 -29.81
C ASN A 371 -3.77 -24.21 -30.50
N GLY A 372 -4.60 -23.41 -29.82
CA GLY A 372 -5.78 -22.74 -30.36
C GLY A 372 -6.23 -21.63 -29.40
N THR A 373 -7.31 -20.94 -29.74
CA THR A 373 -7.94 -19.92 -28.88
C THR A 373 -9.28 -20.42 -28.36
N LYS A 374 -9.53 -20.18 -27.08
CA LYS A 374 -10.82 -20.41 -26.41
C LYS A 374 -11.18 -19.19 -25.56
N THR A 375 -12.46 -18.95 -25.39
CA THR A 375 -13.00 -17.86 -24.57
C THR A 375 -14.14 -18.43 -23.74
N TYR A 376 -14.21 -18.03 -22.47
CA TYR A 376 -15.18 -18.52 -21.49
C TYR A 376 -15.74 -17.35 -20.69
N SER A 377 -17.06 -17.34 -20.49
CA SER A 377 -17.74 -16.46 -19.55
C SER A 377 -17.38 -16.78 -18.09
N LEU A 378 -17.58 -15.83 -17.16
CA LEU A 378 -17.34 -16.05 -15.73
C LEU A 378 -18.09 -17.27 -15.18
N ASP A 379 -19.33 -17.48 -15.59
CA ASP A 379 -20.13 -18.61 -15.14
C ASP A 379 -19.66 -19.96 -15.73
N GLU A 380 -19.14 -19.96 -16.96
CA GLU A 380 -18.46 -21.15 -17.51
C GLU A 380 -17.15 -21.45 -16.76
N VAL A 381 -16.38 -20.44 -16.35
CA VAL A 381 -15.19 -20.61 -15.50
C VAL A 381 -15.57 -21.16 -14.13
N ARG A 382 -16.63 -20.63 -13.49
CA ARG A 382 -17.16 -21.14 -12.21
C ARG A 382 -17.70 -22.56 -12.30
N ALA A 383 -18.11 -23.01 -13.48
CA ALA A 383 -18.58 -24.37 -13.74
C ALA A 383 -17.45 -25.39 -14.03
N MET A 384 -16.19 -24.94 -14.15
CA MET A 384 -15.03 -25.82 -14.31
C MET A 384 -14.67 -26.54 -12.99
N PRO A 385 -13.85 -27.62 -13.03
CA PRO A 385 -13.36 -28.27 -11.82
C PRO A 385 -12.60 -27.29 -10.93
N SER A 386 -13.15 -27.02 -9.75
CA SER A 386 -12.57 -26.08 -8.78
C SER A 386 -11.56 -26.72 -7.84
N TYR A 387 -10.66 -25.89 -7.35
CA TYR A 387 -9.72 -26.17 -6.28
C TYR A 387 -9.87 -25.07 -5.23
N ALA A 388 -9.90 -25.45 -3.94
CA ALA A 388 -10.04 -24.52 -2.83
C ALA A 388 -9.04 -24.84 -1.73
N ALA A 389 -8.25 -23.85 -1.33
CA ALA A 389 -7.26 -23.94 -0.26
C ALA A 389 -6.83 -22.54 0.20
N GLY A 390 -6.12 -22.48 1.33
CA GLY A 390 -5.55 -21.24 1.85
C GLY A 390 -4.37 -20.75 1.03
N GLY A 391 -4.16 -19.43 1.00
CA GLY A 391 -2.98 -18.79 0.43
C GLY A 391 -2.98 -17.29 0.71
N GLY A 392 -1.82 -16.64 0.63
CA GLY A 392 -1.67 -15.21 0.83
C GLY A 392 -0.41 -14.66 0.16
N PHE A 393 -0.18 -13.36 0.30
CA PHE A 393 0.97 -12.71 -0.32
C PHE A 393 1.51 -11.52 0.47
N LYS A 394 2.81 -11.26 0.34
CA LYS A 394 3.45 -10.05 0.87
C LYS A 394 3.49 -8.98 -0.22
N LYS A 395 3.01 -7.77 0.10
CA LYS A 395 3.18 -6.59 -0.76
C LYS A 395 4.64 -6.12 -0.74
N SER A 396 5.04 -5.35 -1.75
CA SER A 396 6.34 -4.65 -1.78
C SER A 396 6.55 -3.72 -0.56
N THR A 397 5.48 -3.23 0.06
CA THR A 397 5.50 -2.47 1.33
C THR A 397 5.77 -3.32 2.57
N GLY A 398 6.00 -4.62 2.43
CA GLY A 398 6.20 -5.57 3.53
C GLY A 398 4.92 -6.12 4.15
N VAL A 399 3.75 -5.51 3.88
CA VAL A 399 2.45 -5.92 4.43
C VAL A 399 1.99 -7.26 3.84
N VAL A 400 1.70 -8.23 4.71
CA VAL A 400 1.09 -9.52 4.32
C VAL A 400 -0.43 -9.35 4.17
N VAL A 401 -0.99 -9.97 3.14
CA VAL A 401 -2.42 -10.06 2.84
C VAL A 401 -2.84 -11.52 2.88
N GLY A 402 -3.90 -11.81 3.63
CA GLY A 402 -4.32 -13.17 3.95
C GLY A 402 -3.45 -13.81 5.06
N PRO A 403 -3.41 -15.15 5.14
CA PRO A 403 -3.95 -16.08 4.17
C PRO A 403 -5.49 -16.15 4.21
N PHE A 404 -6.11 -16.16 3.02
CA PHE A 404 -7.54 -16.37 2.83
C PHE A 404 -7.79 -17.69 2.09
N ASN A 405 -8.99 -18.26 2.20
CA ASN A 405 -9.36 -19.47 1.48
C ASN A 405 -9.91 -19.13 0.09
N TYR A 406 -9.06 -19.22 -0.92
CA TYR A 406 -9.42 -18.96 -2.31
C TYR A 406 -10.06 -20.18 -2.96
N THR A 407 -11.09 -19.96 -3.77
CA THR A 407 -11.68 -20.96 -4.67
C THR A 407 -11.51 -20.53 -6.12
N GLY A 408 -10.97 -21.41 -6.95
CA GLY A 408 -10.61 -21.11 -8.33
C GLY A 408 -10.45 -22.34 -9.21
N VAL A 409 -10.10 -22.13 -10.47
CA VAL A 409 -9.75 -23.19 -11.42
C VAL A 409 -8.23 -23.36 -11.44
N ASN A 410 -7.75 -24.61 -11.37
CA ASN A 410 -6.31 -24.90 -11.45
C ASN A 410 -5.73 -24.45 -12.81
N ILE A 411 -4.61 -23.72 -12.79
CA ILE A 411 -4.00 -23.15 -14.00
C ILE A 411 -3.63 -24.22 -15.04
N THR A 412 -3.25 -25.43 -14.60
CA THR A 412 -2.91 -26.55 -15.48
C THR A 412 -4.13 -27.07 -16.26
N HIS A 413 -5.31 -27.07 -15.63
CA HIS A 413 -6.56 -27.44 -16.31
C HIS A 413 -6.88 -26.46 -17.44
N LEU A 414 -6.65 -25.17 -17.21
CA LEU A 414 -6.84 -24.13 -18.22
C LEU A 414 -5.81 -24.24 -19.35
N ALA A 415 -4.55 -24.57 -19.04
CA ALA A 415 -3.54 -24.85 -20.06
C ALA A 415 -3.91 -26.05 -20.93
N ASP A 416 -4.37 -27.16 -20.35
CA ASP A 416 -4.77 -28.38 -21.07
C ASP A 416 -5.87 -28.13 -22.11
N ILE A 417 -6.82 -27.23 -21.83
CA ILE A 417 -7.89 -26.83 -22.77
C ILE A 417 -7.32 -26.30 -24.10
N VAL A 418 -6.16 -25.62 -24.06
CA VAL A 418 -5.47 -25.07 -25.24
C VAL A 418 -4.22 -25.84 -25.64
N GLY A 419 -4.10 -27.11 -25.19
CA GLY A 419 -3.06 -28.04 -25.63
C GLY A 419 -1.94 -28.31 -24.63
N GLY A 420 -2.08 -27.82 -23.38
CA GLY A 420 -1.15 -28.05 -22.28
C GLY A 420 0.01 -27.05 -22.22
N ILE A 421 0.79 -27.16 -21.14
CA ILE A 421 2.05 -26.43 -20.93
C ILE A 421 3.16 -27.45 -20.64
N ALA A 422 4.35 -27.25 -21.22
CA ALA A 422 5.52 -28.11 -21.03
C ALA A 422 6.73 -27.30 -20.48
N PRO A 423 7.81 -27.95 -19.99
CA PRO A 423 9.03 -27.26 -19.53
C PRO A 423 9.72 -26.36 -20.57
N SER A 424 9.35 -26.47 -21.85
CA SER A 424 9.81 -25.57 -22.93
C SER A 424 8.86 -24.40 -23.20
N ASN A 425 7.91 -24.12 -22.30
CA ASN A 425 6.91 -23.07 -22.40
C ASN A 425 7.00 -22.09 -21.22
N SER A 426 6.32 -20.95 -21.39
CA SER A 426 5.98 -20.04 -20.31
C SER A 426 4.50 -19.70 -20.39
N MET A 427 3.95 -19.06 -19.35
CA MET A 427 2.56 -18.63 -19.32
C MET A 427 2.48 -17.13 -19.10
N LYS A 428 1.90 -16.38 -20.03
CA LYS A 428 1.63 -14.95 -19.86
C LYS A 428 0.18 -14.76 -19.40
N ILE A 429 -0.01 -14.17 -18.24
CA ILE A 429 -1.31 -13.71 -17.73
C ILE A 429 -1.46 -12.24 -18.08
N THR A 430 -2.62 -11.83 -18.59
CA THR A 430 -2.95 -10.41 -18.87
C THR A 430 -4.26 -10.03 -18.18
N ALA A 431 -4.23 -8.85 -17.57
CA ALA A 431 -5.33 -8.20 -16.91
C ALA A 431 -6.08 -7.25 -17.86
N SER A 432 -7.32 -6.89 -17.52
CA SER A 432 -8.15 -6.00 -18.35
C SER A 432 -7.70 -4.55 -18.40
N ASP A 433 -6.85 -4.12 -17.47
CA ASP A 433 -6.16 -2.83 -17.46
C ASP A 433 -4.89 -2.80 -18.34
N GLY A 434 -4.51 -3.95 -18.92
CA GLY A 434 -3.30 -4.11 -19.74
C GLY A 434 -2.05 -4.54 -18.97
N TYR A 435 -2.10 -4.63 -17.63
CA TYR A 435 -1.02 -5.25 -16.86
C TYR A 435 -0.83 -6.71 -17.28
N SER A 436 0.41 -7.18 -17.31
CA SER A 436 0.70 -8.57 -17.68
C SER A 436 1.96 -9.10 -17.00
N MET A 437 1.95 -10.38 -16.69
CA MET A 437 3.02 -11.08 -15.98
C MET A 437 3.33 -12.40 -16.67
N THR A 438 4.61 -12.71 -16.93
CA THR A 438 5.02 -13.98 -17.52
C THR A 438 5.61 -14.90 -16.45
N TYR A 439 5.04 -16.10 -16.30
CA TYR A 439 5.47 -17.15 -15.39
C TYR A 439 6.30 -18.18 -16.17
N THR A 440 7.40 -18.66 -15.59
CA THR A 440 8.09 -19.86 -16.14
C THR A 440 7.18 -21.09 -16.01
N TYR A 441 7.57 -22.21 -16.63
CA TYR A 441 6.86 -23.47 -16.41
C TYR A 441 6.84 -23.84 -14.93
N GLU A 442 7.98 -23.74 -14.25
CA GLU A 442 8.19 -24.07 -12.84
C GLU A 442 7.29 -23.19 -11.95
N GLN A 443 7.28 -21.87 -12.16
CA GLN A 443 6.41 -20.93 -11.45
C GLN A 443 4.93 -21.27 -11.67
N ALA A 444 4.53 -21.61 -12.89
CA ALA A 444 3.15 -22.03 -13.20
C ALA A 444 2.78 -23.39 -12.57
N MET A 445 3.75 -24.26 -12.31
CA MET A 445 3.57 -25.51 -11.53
C MET A 445 3.59 -25.27 -10.01
N GLY A 446 3.75 -24.03 -9.54
CA GLY A 446 3.79 -23.68 -8.11
C GLY A 446 5.18 -23.72 -7.47
N ASP A 447 6.26 -23.76 -8.24
CA ASP A 447 7.63 -23.62 -7.71
C ASP A 447 7.99 -22.13 -7.59
N ILE A 448 7.59 -21.53 -6.46
CA ILE A 448 7.83 -20.13 -6.09
C ILE A 448 8.35 -20.08 -4.65
N ALA A 449 9.17 -19.09 -4.31
CA ALA A 449 9.63 -18.88 -2.94
C ALA A 449 8.50 -18.39 -2.01
N THR A 450 8.48 -18.90 -0.78
CA THR A 450 7.55 -18.49 0.29
C THR A 450 8.30 -17.82 1.44
N TYR A 451 7.67 -16.85 2.12
CA TYR A 451 8.29 -16.13 3.24
C TYR A 451 8.32 -16.93 4.56
N GLU A 452 7.34 -17.81 4.78
CA GLU A 452 7.17 -18.57 6.02
C GLU A 452 6.93 -20.05 5.67
N GLY A 453 7.81 -20.95 6.12
CA GLY A 453 7.67 -22.41 5.98
C GLY A 453 8.53 -23.07 4.89
N THR A 454 8.54 -24.41 4.90
CA THR A 454 9.11 -25.24 3.83
C THR A 454 8.23 -25.20 2.58
N ASN A 455 8.80 -25.31 1.38
CA ASN A 455 8.08 -25.42 0.10
C ASN A 455 7.14 -26.65 0.05
N GLY A 456 5.97 -26.54 0.70
CA GLY A 456 4.85 -27.45 0.51
C GLY A 456 4.32 -27.35 -0.93
N PRO A 457 3.65 -28.39 -1.44
CA PRO A 457 3.15 -28.38 -2.81
C PRO A 457 2.08 -27.29 -2.99
N MET A 458 2.46 -26.20 -3.64
CA MET A 458 1.55 -25.10 -3.99
C MET A 458 0.84 -25.39 -5.32
N THR A 459 -0.34 -24.80 -5.48
CA THR A 459 -1.12 -24.82 -6.72
C THR A 459 -1.44 -23.39 -7.13
N MET A 460 -1.11 -23.03 -8.38
CA MET A 460 -1.56 -21.78 -8.99
C MET A 460 -3.00 -21.94 -9.48
N VAL A 461 -3.89 -21.03 -9.08
CA VAL A 461 -5.29 -21.00 -9.51
C VAL A 461 -5.70 -19.65 -10.10
N ILE A 462 -6.65 -19.68 -11.02
CA ILE A 462 -7.49 -18.54 -11.37
C ILE A 462 -8.64 -18.52 -10.35
N ALA A 463 -8.50 -17.71 -9.31
CA ALA A 463 -9.47 -17.56 -8.23
C ALA A 463 -10.63 -16.66 -8.65
N TYR A 464 -11.85 -17.06 -8.31
CA TYR A 464 -13.09 -16.30 -8.53
C TYR A 464 -13.89 -16.08 -7.23
N ALA A 465 -13.47 -16.70 -6.12
CA ALA A 465 -14.02 -16.46 -4.79
C ALA A 465 -12.91 -16.48 -3.70
N GLU A 466 -13.11 -15.68 -2.65
CA GLU A 466 -12.27 -15.52 -1.47
C GLU A 466 -13.17 -15.69 -0.23
N ASP A 467 -12.80 -16.58 0.69
CA ASP A 467 -13.58 -16.98 1.87
C ASP A 467 -15.06 -17.35 1.58
N GLY A 468 -15.30 -17.88 0.38
CA GLY A 468 -16.62 -18.31 -0.10
C GLY A 468 -17.44 -17.22 -0.80
N ASN A 469 -17.00 -15.96 -0.76
CA ASN A 469 -17.64 -14.83 -1.42
C ASN A 469 -17.03 -14.57 -2.81
N PRO A 470 -17.78 -14.08 -3.80
CA PRO A 470 -17.19 -13.63 -5.08
C PRO A 470 -16.12 -12.55 -4.84
N ILE A 471 -14.99 -12.64 -5.55
CA ILE A 471 -13.96 -11.60 -5.47
C ILE A 471 -14.50 -10.34 -6.18
N LEU A 472 -14.63 -9.26 -5.43
CA LEU A 472 -15.06 -7.95 -5.92
C LEU A 472 -13.90 -7.18 -6.56
N SER A 473 -14.19 -6.03 -7.18
CA SER A 473 -13.20 -5.26 -7.97
C SER A 473 -12.08 -4.65 -7.12
N ASP A 474 -12.35 -4.31 -5.87
CA ASP A 474 -11.34 -3.92 -4.86
C ASP A 474 -10.38 -5.08 -4.51
N GLY A 475 -10.91 -6.29 -4.31
CA GLY A 475 -10.17 -7.54 -4.14
C GLY A 475 -9.43 -8.04 -5.39
N GLY A 476 -9.60 -7.36 -6.53
CA GLY A 476 -8.95 -7.71 -7.80
C GLY A 476 -9.73 -8.68 -8.69
N GLY A 477 -11.02 -8.87 -8.42
CA GLY A 477 -11.90 -9.75 -9.19
C GLY A 477 -12.38 -9.14 -10.53
N PRO A 478 -13.18 -9.88 -11.32
CA PRO A 478 -13.82 -11.15 -10.96
C PRO A 478 -12.89 -12.37 -11.01
N LEU A 479 -11.70 -12.24 -11.60
CA LEU A 479 -10.68 -13.28 -11.70
C LEU A 479 -9.29 -12.76 -11.31
N ARG A 480 -8.58 -13.46 -10.43
CA ARG A 480 -7.19 -13.17 -10.05
C ARG A 480 -6.32 -14.42 -9.95
N ILE A 481 -5.00 -14.27 -9.98
CA ILE A 481 -4.08 -15.35 -9.58
C ILE A 481 -4.07 -15.44 -8.06
N ALA A 482 -4.09 -16.68 -7.57
CA ALA A 482 -3.73 -17.03 -6.20
C ALA A 482 -2.81 -18.25 -6.19
N PHE A 483 -1.84 -18.27 -5.27
CA PHE A 483 -1.02 -19.43 -4.96
C PHE A 483 -1.50 -20.03 -3.67
N VAL A 484 -1.96 -21.28 -3.73
CA VAL A 484 -2.72 -21.91 -2.64
C VAL A 484 -2.21 -23.31 -2.31
N GLY A 485 -2.35 -23.72 -1.05
CA GLY A 485 -1.86 -25.02 -0.57
C GLY A 485 -2.40 -25.38 0.80
N SER A 486 -2.09 -26.59 1.28
CA SER A 486 -2.51 -27.06 2.62
C SER A 486 -1.97 -26.20 3.75
N ASP A 487 -0.82 -25.57 3.51
CA ASP A 487 -0.02 -24.87 4.51
C ASP A 487 -0.22 -23.35 4.42
N SER A 488 -1.20 -22.89 3.63
CA SER A 488 -1.54 -21.46 3.43
C SER A 488 -0.34 -20.58 3.04
N PRO A 489 0.35 -20.89 1.92
CA PRO A 489 1.62 -20.27 1.56
C PRO A 489 1.52 -18.75 1.39
N ILE A 490 2.56 -18.04 1.82
CA ILE A 490 2.73 -16.59 1.60
C ILE A 490 3.86 -16.38 0.58
N THR A 491 3.52 -15.97 -0.64
CA THR A 491 4.50 -15.65 -1.71
C THR A 491 4.65 -14.13 -1.90
N ASP A 492 5.48 -13.69 -2.85
CA ASP A 492 5.46 -12.28 -3.28
C ASP A 492 4.14 -11.94 -4.01
N GLY A 493 3.61 -10.73 -3.75
CA GLY A 493 2.39 -10.20 -4.32
C GLY A 493 2.48 -9.81 -5.79
N HIS A 494 3.66 -9.62 -6.39
CA HIS A 494 3.72 -9.36 -7.85
C HIS A 494 3.26 -10.56 -8.69
N PHE A 495 3.34 -11.77 -8.15
CA PHE A 495 2.78 -12.97 -8.78
C PHE A 495 1.24 -13.05 -8.69
N TRP A 496 0.55 -12.13 -8.01
CA TRP A 496 -0.89 -12.22 -7.75
C TRP A 496 -1.72 -11.28 -8.65
N CYS A 497 -1.57 -11.43 -9.98
CA CYS A 497 -2.28 -10.62 -10.99
C CYS A 497 -3.79 -10.52 -10.71
N LYS A 498 -4.34 -9.32 -10.85
CA LYS A 498 -5.77 -8.99 -10.70
C LYS A 498 -6.46 -8.85 -12.06
N TYR A 499 -7.79 -8.74 -12.08
CA TYR A 499 -8.59 -8.36 -13.26
C TYR A 499 -8.36 -9.22 -14.52
N ILE A 500 -8.11 -10.52 -14.35
CA ILE A 500 -7.58 -11.37 -15.42
C ILE A 500 -8.64 -11.60 -16.50
N ASN A 501 -8.28 -11.35 -17.76
CA ASN A 501 -9.09 -11.66 -18.92
C ASN A 501 -8.38 -12.55 -19.96
N LYS A 502 -7.08 -12.80 -19.84
CA LYS A 502 -6.34 -13.58 -20.85
C LYS A 502 -5.16 -14.37 -20.28
N ILE A 503 -4.98 -15.59 -20.80
CA ILE A 503 -3.90 -16.53 -20.48
C ILE A 503 -3.29 -17.02 -21.80
N GLU A 504 -1.98 -16.90 -21.96
CA GLU A 504 -1.28 -17.29 -23.19
C GLU A 504 -0.14 -18.27 -22.88
N ILE A 505 -0.13 -19.44 -23.52
CA ILE A 505 0.98 -20.37 -23.50
C ILE A 505 2.00 -19.96 -24.56
N LEU A 506 3.17 -19.49 -24.12
CA LEU A 506 4.23 -18.96 -24.97
C LEU A 506 5.42 -19.94 -25.04
N GLY A 507 6.45 -19.58 -25.80
CA GLY A 507 7.75 -20.26 -25.73
C GLY A 507 8.40 -20.08 -24.36
N GLY A 508 9.30 -20.98 -23.98
CA GLY A 508 10.00 -20.92 -22.70
C GLY A 508 10.79 -19.62 -22.53
N VAL A 509 10.58 -18.96 -21.39
CA VAL A 509 11.46 -17.89 -20.91
C VAL A 509 12.34 -18.47 -19.81
N SER A 510 13.63 -18.18 -19.86
CA SER A 510 14.52 -18.46 -18.73
C SER A 510 14.32 -17.40 -17.67
N ASP A 511 14.39 -17.79 -16.40
CA ASP A 511 14.54 -16.83 -15.32
C ASP A 511 15.96 -16.24 -15.29
N TRP A 512 16.08 -15.02 -14.77
CA TRP A 512 17.34 -14.28 -14.71
C TRP A 512 17.30 -13.21 -13.63
N ASN A 513 18.48 -12.82 -13.14
CA ASN A 513 18.64 -11.78 -12.12
C ASN A 513 19.44 -10.61 -12.65
N LEU A 514 19.01 -9.40 -12.30
CA LEU A 514 19.76 -8.16 -12.43
C LEU A 514 20.38 -7.83 -11.07
N THR A 515 21.72 -7.85 -10.99
CA THR A 515 22.42 -7.40 -9.78
C THR A 515 22.58 -5.88 -9.80
N LEU A 516 22.15 -5.19 -8.76
CA LEU A 516 22.36 -3.77 -8.55
C LEU A 516 23.32 -3.61 -7.36
N THR A 517 24.33 -2.76 -7.44
CA THR A 517 25.28 -2.56 -6.32
C THR A 517 25.83 -1.14 -6.30
N GLY A 518 25.48 -0.38 -5.27
CA GLY A 518 25.96 0.98 -5.02
C GLY A 518 26.25 1.15 -3.54
N ALA A 519 25.48 2.01 -2.85
CA ALA A 519 25.51 2.12 -1.40
C ALA A 519 24.96 0.87 -0.68
N ILE A 520 24.07 0.13 -1.34
CA ILE A 520 23.59 -1.21 -0.95
C ILE A 520 23.61 -2.16 -2.17
N ARG A 521 23.38 -3.46 -1.94
CA ARG A 521 23.20 -4.46 -2.99
C ARG A 521 21.75 -4.93 -3.06
N ASP A 522 21.18 -4.89 -4.27
CA ASP A 522 19.90 -5.52 -4.59
C ASP A 522 20.07 -6.60 -5.67
N ILE A 523 19.21 -7.61 -5.65
CA ILE A 523 19.13 -8.64 -6.70
C ILE A 523 17.67 -8.74 -7.14
N SER A 524 17.32 -7.97 -8.16
CA SER A 524 16.00 -8.00 -8.78
C SER A 524 15.90 -9.16 -9.76
N ASP A 525 14.95 -10.08 -9.54
CA ASP A 525 14.63 -11.15 -10.49
C ASP A 525 13.83 -10.64 -11.70
N ARG A 526 13.70 -11.48 -12.73
CA ARG A 526 12.94 -11.17 -13.96
C ARG A 526 11.52 -10.70 -13.65
N SER A 527 10.85 -11.37 -12.71
CA SER A 527 9.45 -11.08 -12.38
C SER A 527 9.28 -9.74 -11.66
N THR A 528 10.23 -9.38 -10.80
CA THR A 528 10.34 -8.08 -10.14
C THR A 528 10.51 -6.96 -11.17
N ILE A 529 11.39 -7.18 -12.17
CA ILE A 529 11.60 -6.21 -13.26
C ILE A 529 10.35 -6.10 -14.15
N GLU A 530 9.75 -7.21 -14.58
CA GLU A 530 8.50 -7.20 -15.37
C GLU A 530 7.34 -6.51 -14.62
N SER A 531 7.23 -6.70 -13.29
CA SER A 531 6.26 -6.00 -12.46
C SER A 531 6.51 -4.50 -12.39
N CYS A 532 7.76 -4.08 -12.20
CA CYS A 532 8.18 -2.68 -12.18
C CYS A 532 7.96 -1.97 -13.52
N VAL A 533 8.12 -2.68 -14.65
CA VAL A 533 7.72 -2.19 -15.98
C VAL A 533 6.23 -1.87 -16.03
N GLY A 534 5.38 -2.60 -15.31
CA GLY A 534 3.92 -2.36 -15.28
C GLY A 534 3.51 -0.95 -14.83
N CYS A 535 4.25 -0.34 -13.89
CA CYS A 535 3.96 1.00 -13.36
C CYS A 535 4.96 2.09 -13.80
N HIS A 536 6.11 1.72 -14.38
CA HIS A 536 7.17 2.66 -14.77
C HIS A 536 7.63 2.52 -16.23
N ARG A 537 6.78 2.00 -17.12
CA ARG A 537 7.10 1.78 -18.54
C ARG A 537 7.50 3.06 -19.26
N THR A 538 8.64 3.05 -19.93
CA THR A 538 9.00 3.99 -20.99
C THR A 538 9.31 3.22 -22.28
N SER A 539 9.31 3.92 -23.42
CA SER A 539 9.51 3.33 -24.74
C SER A 539 10.22 4.29 -25.70
N TRP A 540 11.12 3.75 -26.52
CA TRP A 540 11.84 4.48 -27.57
C TRP A 540 11.78 3.72 -28.90
N THR A 541 11.36 4.40 -29.97
CA THR A 541 11.40 3.85 -31.34
C THR A 541 12.73 4.23 -32.01
N ASP A 542 13.46 3.24 -32.50
CA ASP A 542 14.73 3.44 -33.18
C ASP A 542 14.60 3.82 -34.67
N GLY A 543 15.73 4.15 -35.30
CA GLY A 543 15.79 4.52 -36.73
C GLY A 543 15.44 3.41 -37.72
N SER A 544 15.17 2.18 -37.25
CA SER A 544 14.68 1.04 -38.02
C SER A 544 13.18 0.79 -37.80
N SER A 545 12.49 1.68 -37.07
CA SER A 545 11.10 1.53 -36.63
C SER A 545 10.87 0.34 -35.70
N GLN A 546 11.87 -0.02 -34.89
CA GLN A 546 11.71 -0.98 -33.80
C GLN A 546 11.43 -0.23 -32.50
N GLU A 547 10.36 -0.58 -31.81
CA GLU A 547 10.02 -0.04 -30.49
C GLU A 547 10.73 -0.87 -29.40
N TRP A 548 11.52 -0.20 -28.57
CA TRP A 548 12.17 -0.78 -27.40
C TRP A 548 11.47 -0.26 -26.14
N SER A 549 11.18 -1.13 -25.18
CA SER A 549 10.45 -0.74 -23.96
C SER A 549 10.96 -1.47 -22.72
N GLY A 550 10.86 -0.78 -21.58
CA GLY A 550 11.31 -1.25 -20.27
C GLY A 550 11.31 -0.12 -19.24
N ILE A 551 12.26 -0.16 -18.31
CA ILE A 551 12.34 0.78 -17.17
C ILE A 551 13.37 1.89 -17.47
N PRO A 552 13.09 3.16 -17.12
CA PRO A 552 14.11 4.20 -17.05
C PRO A 552 15.30 3.79 -16.16
N LEU A 553 16.52 3.93 -16.67
CA LEU A 553 17.76 3.54 -16.01
C LEU A 553 17.89 4.17 -14.61
N TRP A 554 17.43 5.41 -14.46
CA TRP A 554 17.52 6.16 -13.21
C TRP A 554 16.67 5.58 -12.08
N LEU A 555 15.53 4.94 -12.38
CA LEU A 555 14.72 4.27 -11.36
C LEU A 555 15.43 3.04 -10.77
N LEU A 556 16.18 2.31 -11.60
CA LEU A 556 16.98 1.16 -11.15
C LEU A 556 18.26 1.58 -10.42
N VAL A 557 18.86 2.70 -10.82
CA VAL A 557 19.98 3.32 -10.09
C VAL A 557 19.52 3.79 -8.71
N GLY A 558 18.31 4.35 -8.62
CA GLY A 558 17.66 4.78 -7.38
C GLY A 558 17.26 3.66 -6.41
N VAL A 559 17.52 2.39 -6.75
CA VAL A 559 17.41 1.27 -5.79
C VAL A 559 18.67 1.15 -4.94
N VAL A 560 19.81 1.69 -5.40
CA VAL A 560 21.13 1.47 -4.79
C VAL A 560 22.01 2.72 -4.69
N ASP A 561 21.47 3.93 -4.95
CA ASP A 561 22.24 5.18 -4.88
C ASP A 561 22.24 5.87 -3.50
N ASP A 562 21.56 5.28 -2.50
CA ASP A 562 21.81 5.50 -1.09
C ASP A 562 21.48 4.24 -0.24
N SER A 563 21.56 4.37 1.09
CA SER A 563 21.29 3.31 2.07
C SER A 563 19.98 3.54 2.84
N MET A 564 19.00 4.24 2.27
CA MET A 564 17.70 4.47 2.91
C MET A 564 16.90 3.17 3.03
N ASN A 565 16.13 3.08 4.11
CA ASN A 565 15.46 1.85 4.54
C ASN A 565 14.34 1.41 3.56
N GLU A 566 13.91 0.14 3.64
CA GLU A 566 13.02 -0.49 2.65
C GLU A 566 11.68 0.24 2.39
N THR A 567 11.24 1.09 3.32
CA THR A 567 10.03 1.92 3.20
C THR A 567 10.13 3.07 2.17
N ALA A 568 11.32 3.34 1.62
CA ALA A 568 11.56 4.39 0.63
C ALA A 568 12.04 3.89 -0.75
N LYS A 569 11.88 2.58 -1.03
CA LYS A 569 12.12 2.03 -2.38
C LYS A 569 11.36 2.87 -3.42
N HIS A 570 12.05 3.23 -4.52
CA HIS A 570 11.65 4.11 -5.66
C HIS A 570 12.13 5.58 -5.67
N TYR A 571 12.88 6.08 -4.69
CA TYR A 571 13.43 7.45 -4.73
C TYR A 571 14.91 7.52 -5.13
N PHE A 572 15.17 7.74 -6.42
CA PHE A 572 16.49 8.16 -6.91
C PHE A 572 16.97 9.43 -6.19
N ASN A 573 18.16 9.38 -5.62
CA ASN A 573 18.69 10.44 -4.77
C ASN A 573 19.38 11.52 -5.61
N ASP A 574 18.61 12.51 -6.06
CA ASP A 574 19.13 13.63 -6.86
C ASP A 574 20.31 14.37 -6.18
N THR A 575 20.37 14.39 -4.84
CA THR A 575 21.47 15.04 -4.09
C THR A 575 22.77 14.22 -4.16
N VAL A 576 22.68 12.90 -4.07
CA VAL A 576 23.84 12.02 -4.26
C VAL A 576 24.24 12.01 -5.74
N ALA A 577 23.27 12.03 -6.66
CA ALA A 577 23.51 12.14 -8.09
C ALA A 577 24.24 13.44 -8.48
N ASP A 578 23.90 14.57 -7.88
CA ASP A 578 24.59 15.86 -8.08
C ASP A 578 26.08 15.85 -7.67
N THR A 579 26.53 14.87 -6.89
CA THR A 579 27.97 14.68 -6.60
C THR A 579 28.78 14.18 -7.81
N GLY A 580 28.12 13.64 -8.84
CA GLY A 580 28.75 13.22 -10.08
C GLY A 580 29.30 11.79 -10.08
N TYR A 581 28.66 10.84 -9.39
CA TYR A 581 29.06 9.41 -9.39
C TYR A 581 28.94 8.74 -10.78
N ASN A 582 29.49 7.54 -10.94
CA ASN A 582 29.50 6.82 -12.21
C ASN A 582 28.68 5.52 -12.18
N VAL A 583 27.59 5.49 -12.94
CA VAL A 583 26.77 4.29 -13.16
C VAL A 583 27.43 3.43 -14.24
N THR A 584 27.92 2.26 -13.86
CA THR A 584 28.47 1.27 -14.79
C THR A 584 27.47 0.17 -15.07
N VAL A 585 26.97 0.10 -16.30
CA VAL A 585 26.07 -0.94 -16.81
C VAL A 585 26.91 -2.03 -17.48
N ALA A 586 26.76 -3.28 -17.03
CA ALA A 586 27.60 -4.40 -17.42
C ALA A 586 26.77 -5.61 -17.93
N ALA A 587 27.23 -6.18 -19.03
CA ALA A 587 26.74 -7.43 -19.60
C ALA A 587 27.43 -8.65 -18.97
N GLY A 588 26.76 -9.80 -19.03
CA GLY A 588 27.28 -11.06 -18.49
C GLY A 588 28.55 -11.59 -19.18
N ASP A 589 28.91 -11.08 -20.35
CA ASP A 589 30.16 -11.38 -21.07
C ASP A 589 31.35 -10.51 -20.63
N GLY A 590 31.12 -9.54 -19.73
CA GLY A 590 32.11 -8.58 -19.25
C GLY A 590 32.19 -7.28 -20.05
N TYR A 591 31.37 -7.09 -21.09
CA TYR A 591 31.24 -5.80 -21.75
C TYR A 591 30.53 -4.80 -20.84
N CYS A 592 31.10 -3.61 -20.62
CA CYS A 592 30.48 -2.60 -19.77
C CYS A 592 30.63 -1.18 -20.33
N LYS A 593 29.71 -0.31 -19.91
CA LYS A 593 29.69 1.12 -20.21
C LYS A 593 29.37 1.92 -18.97
N THR A 594 29.98 3.08 -18.86
CA THR A 594 29.91 3.94 -17.69
C THR A 594 29.33 5.29 -18.07
N PHE A 595 28.30 5.70 -17.35
CA PHE A 595 27.56 6.94 -17.53
C PHE A 595 27.68 7.76 -16.25
N ASN A 596 27.93 9.05 -16.37
CA ASN A 596 27.92 9.91 -15.20
C ASN A 596 26.48 10.13 -14.73
N SER A 597 26.27 10.19 -13.41
CA SER A 597 24.97 10.44 -12.78
C SER A 597 24.23 11.61 -13.42
N THR A 598 24.91 12.70 -13.76
CA THR A 598 24.32 13.89 -14.42
C THR A 598 23.66 13.63 -15.78
N ILE A 599 23.93 12.50 -16.44
CA ILE A 599 23.28 12.06 -17.68
C ILE A 599 22.12 11.08 -17.37
N VAL A 600 22.18 10.41 -16.22
CA VAL A 600 21.18 9.44 -15.74
C VAL A 600 20.02 10.15 -15.02
N THR A 601 20.30 11.16 -14.20
CA THR A 601 19.32 11.91 -13.37
C THR A 601 18.04 12.23 -14.12
N ARG A 602 16.93 11.61 -13.68
CA ARG A 602 15.57 11.81 -14.19
C ARG A 602 15.45 11.69 -15.73
N ASN A 603 16.28 10.83 -16.34
CA ASN A 603 16.34 10.67 -17.78
C ASN A 603 15.56 9.44 -18.28
N ASP A 604 14.29 9.66 -18.66
CA ASP A 604 13.41 8.63 -19.20
C ASP A 604 13.77 8.14 -20.62
N GLU A 605 14.78 8.76 -21.26
CA GLU A 605 15.30 8.34 -22.56
C GLU A 605 16.40 7.27 -22.46
N LEU A 606 16.99 7.06 -21.27
CA LEU A 606 17.90 5.94 -21.01
C LEU A 606 17.08 4.76 -20.48
N ILE A 607 16.84 3.77 -21.32
CA ILE A 607 15.89 2.68 -21.03
C ILE A 607 16.66 1.38 -20.89
N LEU A 608 16.47 0.67 -19.77
CA LEU A 608 16.84 -0.74 -19.68
C LEU A 608 15.66 -1.57 -20.19
N ALA A 609 15.70 -1.87 -21.49
CA ALA A 609 14.63 -2.57 -22.18
C ALA A 609 14.63 -4.08 -21.86
N ASN A 610 13.43 -4.61 -21.62
CA ASN A 610 13.13 -6.05 -21.53
C ASN A 610 12.25 -6.52 -22.71
N GLU A 611 11.68 -5.60 -23.49
CA GLU A 611 10.82 -5.89 -24.64
C GLU A 611 11.26 -5.14 -25.92
N LEU A 612 11.00 -5.80 -27.05
CA LEU A 612 11.16 -5.32 -28.42
C LEU A 612 9.83 -5.55 -29.17
N ASN A 613 9.21 -4.48 -29.66
CA ASN A 613 7.90 -4.49 -30.32
C ASN A 613 6.81 -5.21 -29.51
N GLY A 614 6.78 -5.03 -28.18
CA GLY A 614 5.84 -5.69 -27.27
C GLY A 614 6.07 -7.20 -27.06
N THR A 615 7.26 -7.71 -27.41
CA THR A 615 7.67 -9.11 -27.21
C THR A 615 9.01 -9.19 -26.49
N ALA A 616 9.30 -10.30 -25.80
CA ALA A 616 10.57 -10.47 -25.08
C ALA A 616 11.79 -10.32 -26.01
N LEU A 617 12.93 -9.84 -25.47
CA LEU A 617 14.13 -9.60 -26.27
C LEU A 617 14.63 -10.88 -26.98
N PRO A 618 15.07 -10.76 -28.26
CA PRO A 618 15.81 -11.82 -28.95
C PRO A 618 17.05 -12.28 -28.17
N GLN A 619 17.45 -13.54 -28.35
CA GLN A 619 18.53 -14.18 -27.58
C GLN A 619 19.85 -13.40 -27.61
N GLU A 620 20.17 -12.72 -28.72
CA GLU A 620 21.35 -11.88 -28.91
C GLU A 620 21.35 -10.58 -28.08
N CYS A 621 20.22 -10.19 -27.48
CA CYS A 621 20.08 -9.00 -26.62
C CYS A 621 19.50 -9.31 -25.23
N SER A 622 18.94 -10.49 -25.04
CA SER A 622 18.39 -11.03 -23.79
C SER A 622 19.47 -11.17 -22.69
N PRO A 623 19.14 -11.01 -21.39
CA PRO A 623 17.82 -10.71 -20.85
C PRO A 623 17.39 -9.25 -20.98
N LEU A 624 18.35 -8.32 -20.87
CA LEU A 624 18.12 -6.88 -20.83
C LEU A 624 19.08 -6.13 -21.74
N LYS A 625 18.60 -5.01 -22.31
CA LYS A 625 19.40 -4.16 -23.21
C LYS A 625 19.24 -2.68 -22.86
N LEU A 626 20.34 -1.99 -22.62
CA LEU A 626 20.34 -0.54 -22.49
C LEU A 626 20.15 0.09 -23.88
N VAL A 627 19.19 0.99 -24.01
CA VAL A 627 18.85 1.71 -25.25
C VAL A 627 18.52 3.17 -24.98
N GLY A 628 18.47 3.98 -26.03
CA GLY A 628 18.08 5.39 -25.94
C GLY A 628 18.47 6.21 -27.19
N PRO A 629 17.75 7.30 -27.51
CA PRO A 629 17.99 8.15 -28.68
C PRO A 629 19.37 8.81 -28.68
N ASN A 630 19.90 9.11 -27.50
CA ASN A 630 21.17 9.83 -27.31
C ASN A 630 22.39 8.89 -27.09
N LEU A 631 22.20 7.57 -27.18
CA LEU A 631 23.29 6.60 -27.08
C LEU A 631 23.92 6.28 -28.44
N THR A 632 25.24 6.13 -28.50
CA THR A 632 25.89 5.47 -29.64
C THR A 632 25.61 3.97 -29.63
N LYS A 633 25.74 3.30 -30.78
CA LYS A 633 25.64 1.84 -30.86
C LYS A 633 26.60 1.07 -29.94
N SER A 634 27.70 1.69 -29.50
CA SER A 634 28.59 1.08 -28.52
C SER A 634 28.07 1.19 -27.09
N GLU A 635 27.28 2.22 -26.78
CA GLU A 635 26.72 2.46 -25.44
C GLU A 635 25.46 1.64 -25.17
N MET A 636 24.84 1.08 -26.21
CA MET A 636 23.68 0.19 -26.11
C MET A 636 24.08 -1.23 -25.65
N VAL A 637 24.47 -1.36 -24.38
CA VAL A 637 24.87 -2.63 -23.74
C VAL A 637 23.76 -3.66 -23.89
N SER A 638 24.10 -4.88 -24.29
CA SER A 638 23.17 -5.97 -24.57
C SER A 638 23.50 -7.16 -23.68
N GLY A 639 22.50 -7.91 -23.20
CA GLY A 639 22.73 -8.96 -22.20
C GLY A 639 23.16 -8.41 -20.84
N VAL A 640 22.62 -7.25 -20.45
CA VAL A 640 22.88 -6.60 -19.15
C VAL A 640 22.50 -7.56 -18.03
N ALA A 641 23.41 -7.78 -17.10
CA ALA A 641 23.23 -8.64 -15.93
C ALA A 641 23.55 -7.91 -14.62
N GLU A 642 24.24 -6.77 -14.68
CA GLU A 642 24.72 -6.07 -13.49
C GLU A 642 24.85 -4.57 -13.70
N MET A 643 24.51 -3.77 -12.69
CA MET A 643 24.75 -2.33 -12.65
C MET A 643 25.44 -1.94 -11.34
N ARG A 644 26.46 -1.10 -11.45
CA ARG A 644 27.33 -0.71 -10.33
C ARG A 644 27.47 0.80 -10.19
N ILE A 645 27.55 1.28 -8.95
CA ILE A 645 27.95 2.65 -8.60
C ILE A 645 29.19 2.58 -7.67
N PRO A 646 30.41 2.40 -8.22
CA PRO A 646 31.60 2.09 -7.43
C PRO A 646 31.99 3.18 -6.42
N GLU A 647 31.61 4.43 -6.67
CA GLU A 647 31.89 5.55 -5.75
C GLU A 647 31.05 5.54 -4.47
N LEU A 648 29.94 4.79 -4.43
CA LEU A 648 29.01 4.75 -3.29
C LEU A 648 29.16 3.51 -2.41
N MET A 649 29.88 2.48 -2.88
CA MET A 649 30.13 1.25 -2.12
C MET A 649 30.87 1.53 -0.82
N VAL A 650 30.34 1.02 0.30
CA VAL A 650 30.96 1.13 1.62
C VAL A 650 32.30 0.39 1.60
N ARG A 651 33.41 1.10 1.83
CA ARG A 651 34.73 0.47 1.77
C ARG A 651 34.91 -0.47 2.96
N GLY A 652 35.23 -1.72 2.64
CA GLY A 652 35.38 -2.80 3.61
C GLY A 652 34.13 -3.65 3.79
N ASP A 653 32.96 -3.18 3.36
CA ASP A 653 31.75 -4.00 3.27
C ASP A 653 31.97 -5.02 2.16
N ALA A 654 32.12 -6.28 2.54
CA ALA A 654 32.55 -7.37 1.67
C ALA A 654 31.42 -8.37 1.38
N ASN A 655 30.30 -8.29 2.11
CA ASN A 655 29.05 -8.96 1.77
C ASN A 655 28.10 -8.08 0.92
N HIS A 656 28.34 -6.77 0.88
CA HIS A 656 27.55 -5.69 0.27
C HIS A 656 26.17 -5.49 0.92
N ASP A 657 26.05 -5.67 2.24
CA ASP A 657 24.79 -5.45 2.99
C ASP A 657 24.56 -3.98 3.40
N GLY A 658 25.54 -3.10 3.18
CA GLY A 658 25.49 -1.68 3.51
C GLY A 658 26.01 -1.33 4.91
N GLU A 659 26.26 -2.33 5.76
CA GLU A 659 26.91 -2.16 7.06
C GLU A 659 28.38 -2.59 6.99
N LEU A 660 29.15 -2.23 8.03
CA LEU A 660 30.50 -2.75 8.20
C LEU A 660 30.51 -3.63 9.45
N THR A 661 30.70 -4.95 9.25
CA THR A 661 30.53 -5.93 10.32
C THR A 661 31.73 -6.86 10.45
N THR A 662 31.67 -7.79 11.42
CA THR A 662 32.65 -8.87 11.51
C THR A 662 32.48 -9.94 10.42
N ALA A 663 31.33 -10.01 9.73
CA ALA A 663 31.14 -10.89 8.59
C ALA A 663 32.01 -10.48 7.40
N ASP A 664 32.18 -9.17 7.21
CA ASP A 664 32.99 -8.58 6.14
C ASP A 664 34.47 -8.85 6.32
N ALA A 665 34.95 -8.72 7.56
CA ALA A 665 36.30 -9.13 7.92
C ALA A 665 36.55 -10.62 7.61
N VAL A 666 35.55 -11.49 7.81
CA VAL A 666 35.65 -12.92 7.45
C VAL A 666 35.69 -13.11 5.93
N LEU A 667 34.90 -12.37 5.15
CA LEU A 667 34.93 -12.43 3.68
C LEU A 667 36.22 -11.86 3.09
N ALA A 668 36.68 -10.70 3.56
CA ALA A 668 37.98 -10.13 3.21
C ALA A 668 39.13 -11.10 3.56
N MET A 669 39.06 -11.79 4.71
CA MET A 669 40.06 -12.82 5.07
C MET A 669 40.00 -14.00 4.11
N ARG A 670 38.81 -14.42 3.67
CA ARG A 670 38.63 -15.46 2.65
C ARG A 670 39.18 -15.04 1.29
N MET A 671 39.09 -13.77 0.92
CA MET A 671 39.71 -13.19 -0.30
C MET A 671 41.23 -13.19 -0.17
N ALA A 672 41.77 -12.71 0.96
CA ALA A 672 43.20 -12.61 1.22
C ALA A 672 43.94 -13.96 1.23
N VAL A 673 43.26 -15.06 1.57
CA VAL A 673 43.79 -16.43 1.45
C VAL A 673 43.45 -17.13 0.13
N GLY A 674 42.83 -16.41 -0.82
CA GLY A 674 42.47 -16.95 -2.15
C GLY A 674 41.36 -18.01 -2.14
N SER A 675 40.54 -18.08 -1.09
CA SER A 675 39.46 -19.06 -0.94
C SER A 675 38.11 -18.64 -1.57
N VAL A 676 38.00 -17.37 -1.95
CA VAL A 676 36.92 -16.80 -2.76
C VAL A 676 37.51 -15.81 -3.78
N LYS A 677 36.73 -15.41 -4.78
CA LYS A 677 37.12 -14.36 -5.74
C LYS A 677 37.35 -13.04 -5.00
N THR A 678 38.44 -12.36 -5.30
CA THR A 678 38.76 -11.03 -4.76
C THR A 678 37.73 -9.99 -5.21
N ASP A 679 37.27 -9.18 -4.27
CA ASP A 679 36.49 -7.96 -4.52
C ASP A 679 37.25 -6.76 -3.93
N LEU A 680 37.48 -5.73 -4.73
CA LEU A 680 38.26 -4.55 -4.33
C LEU A 680 37.45 -3.56 -3.46
N VAL A 681 36.18 -3.84 -3.18
CA VAL A 681 35.45 -3.19 -2.08
C VAL A 681 36.15 -3.44 -0.73
N ALA A 682 36.73 -4.62 -0.55
CA ALA A 682 37.42 -5.06 0.66
C ALA A 682 38.89 -4.60 0.73
N ASP A 683 39.43 -3.95 -0.31
CA ASP A 683 40.73 -3.27 -0.26
C ASP A 683 40.56 -1.97 0.53
N MET A 684 40.90 -2.00 1.82
CA MET A 684 40.74 -0.85 2.71
C MET A 684 41.78 0.22 2.44
N ASN A 685 42.97 -0.18 1.99
CA ASN A 685 44.16 0.66 1.96
C ASN A 685 44.45 1.31 0.57
N ARG A 686 43.84 0.79 -0.49
CA ARG A 686 43.96 1.18 -1.92
C ARG A 686 45.29 0.80 -2.58
N ASP A 687 45.94 -0.28 -2.16
CA ASP A 687 47.12 -0.82 -2.85
C ASP A 687 46.77 -1.71 -4.06
N GLY A 688 45.50 -2.10 -4.21
CA GLY A 688 45.00 -2.94 -5.29
C GLY A 688 45.00 -4.44 -4.99
N GLU A 689 45.36 -4.86 -3.77
CA GLU A 689 45.25 -6.23 -3.29
C GLU A 689 44.33 -6.29 -2.05
N VAL A 690 43.67 -7.42 -1.81
CA VAL A 690 42.95 -7.66 -0.55
C VAL A 690 43.83 -8.55 0.32
N THR A 691 44.29 -8.03 1.44
CA THR A 691 45.31 -8.66 2.28
C THR A 691 44.82 -8.80 3.73
N PRO A 692 45.56 -9.50 4.62
CA PRO A 692 45.24 -9.50 6.05
C PRO A 692 45.37 -8.12 6.73
N VAL A 693 45.97 -7.12 6.06
CA VAL A 693 45.99 -5.73 6.54
C VAL A 693 44.59 -5.13 6.41
N ASP A 694 43.90 -5.40 5.32
CA ASP A 694 42.56 -4.86 5.05
C ASP A 694 41.50 -5.50 5.96
N VAL A 695 41.63 -6.80 6.22
CA VAL A 695 40.88 -7.50 7.28
C VAL A 695 41.01 -6.81 8.63
N LEU A 696 42.23 -6.41 9.00
CA LEU A 696 42.50 -5.70 10.24
C LEU A 696 41.88 -4.29 10.23
N MET A 697 41.91 -3.59 9.09
CA MET A 697 41.30 -2.27 8.93
C MET A 697 39.76 -2.33 9.01
N ILE A 698 39.13 -3.37 8.47
CA ILE A 698 37.69 -3.62 8.66
C ILE A 698 37.39 -3.80 10.15
N LEU A 699 38.06 -4.75 10.82
CA LEU A 699 37.85 -5.03 12.25
C LEU A 699 38.10 -3.81 13.15
N GLN A 700 39.07 -2.95 12.79
CA GLN A 700 39.32 -1.70 13.52
C GLN A 700 38.18 -0.70 13.37
N THR A 701 37.63 -0.54 12.16
CA THR A 701 36.48 0.35 11.93
C THR A 701 35.23 -0.17 12.63
N VAL A 702 34.93 -1.47 12.55
CA VAL A 702 33.83 -2.13 13.28
C VAL A 702 33.95 -1.88 14.79
N TYR A 703 35.14 -2.08 15.35
CA TYR A 703 35.39 -1.86 16.77
C TYR A 703 35.12 -0.40 17.18
N LEU A 704 35.56 0.56 16.38
CA LEU A 704 35.35 2.00 16.61
C LEU A 704 33.89 2.46 16.44
N GLN A 705 33.06 1.73 15.69
CA GLN A 705 31.62 1.97 15.60
C GLN A 705 30.85 1.39 16.80
N SER A 706 31.42 0.39 17.48
CA SER A 706 30.83 -0.26 18.66
C SER A 706 31.23 0.33 20.01
N SER A 707 31.99 1.45 20.02
CA SER A 707 32.63 2.05 21.21
C SER A 707 32.34 3.53 21.40
#